data_AF-A0A0G4M6Q1-F1
#
_entry.id   AF-A0A0G4M6Q1-F1
#
_cell.length_a   1.000
_cell.length_b   1.000
_cell.length_c   1.000
_cell.angle_alpha   90.00
_cell.angle_beta   90.00
_cell.angle_gamma   90.00
#
_symmetry.space_group_name_H-M   'P 1'
#
loop_
_entity.id
_entity.type
_entity.pdbx_description
1 polymer ?
#
loop_
_entity_poly.entity_id
_entity_poly.type
_entity_poly.pdbx_seq_one_letter_code
_entity_poly.pdbx_strand_id
1 'polypeptide(L)'
;MPTVRNPILPGFNPDPSILRVGDDYYIATSTFEWYPGVQIHHSKDLANWDLIIRPLNRKSQLDMRGDPDSCGVWAPCLTHDGEKFWLVFTDVKRKDGSFKDAHNYIVSAPSIEGPWSDPVHANSSGFDPSLFHDDDGKKWFVNMLWDHRRRPLLFAGIALQEFDPKVGKLVGPKKNIYTGTDLKLVEGPHLYKRNGWYYLLTAEGGTAYEHACTLARSRDIWGPYETHPQKHILTSKDAPFAAIQRAGHGDIVETPEGKTYLVHLGGRPTTQNRRCVLGRETNIQEAYWGDDDWLYVKNGPVPSLHVEVPGIRDDAAYWAEQQYTFEKGLHKDLQWLRTPETDRIFSTDDGKLTLIGRETIGSWFEQALVARRQTHFSYDAETTVDFKPTDERQFAGLTAYYCRFNFFYLTVTAHSDGQRELLIMSSESSYPDGNLNTPFIEPVQIPNEGKVKLALTIRGPALQFFYALEGQELKAIGPVLDASIVSDECGGHQAHGSFTGAFVGVACSDLNGTAEKAVFEYFTYRPVQHESDRFCIVIWGANDGNLGSECNKSFSDECIPVFRARACVFAELTWMILLSAWEFKSLRRSMFRLNPDDESRFPLFKDLWSNRFLFWAVIIGGISVFPVVYIPYVNHNLFKHTGITWEWGVAVAFTILFVFGIEAWKFVKRTFGLLESGAVVRGSFNQGEESTGTGMRRTMTMSSFKEWASFSRSNTQGRRSRSQSRSGPRRATSDISGSAQHDEARVEQKV
;
A
#
# COMPACT_ATOMS: atom_id res chain seq x y z
N MET A 1 -11.41 -16.51 -22.27
CA MET A 1 -12.46 -15.76 -21.53
C MET A 1 -12.15 -14.27 -21.65
N PRO A 2 -13.09 -13.34 -21.41
CA PRO A 2 -12.74 -11.92 -21.30
C PRO A 2 -11.76 -11.68 -20.13
N THR A 3 -10.98 -10.62 -20.20
CA THR A 3 -10.01 -10.25 -19.15
C THR A 3 -10.48 -9.01 -18.39
N VAL A 4 -10.46 -9.06 -17.06
CA VAL A 4 -10.63 -7.90 -16.19
C VAL A 4 -9.27 -7.38 -15.74
N ARG A 5 -9.12 -6.06 -15.64
CA ARG A 5 -7.96 -5.42 -15.03
C ARG A 5 -8.21 -5.22 -13.55
N ASN A 6 -7.33 -5.77 -12.72
CA ASN A 6 -7.33 -5.55 -11.27
C ASN A 6 -6.99 -4.07 -10.91
N PRO A 7 -7.50 -3.55 -9.78
CA PRO A 7 -8.37 -4.21 -8.80
C PRO A 7 -9.84 -4.28 -9.24
N ILE A 8 -10.58 -5.30 -8.77
CA ILE A 8 -12.02 -5.44 -9.00
C ILE A 8 -12.86 -4.56 -8.06
N LEU A 9 -12.35 -4.28 -6.85
CA LEU A 9 -12.90 -3.25 -5.94
C LEU A 9 -11.80 -2.20 -5.65
N PRO A 10 -11.82 -1.05 -6.34
CA PRO A 10 -10.80 -0.01 -6.19
C PRO A 10 -10.98 0.81 -4.89
N GLY A 11 -9.92 1.49 -4.47
CA GLY A 11 -9.89 2.24 -3.22
C GLY A 11 -9.92 1.33 -1.99
N PHE A 12 -10.13 1.93 -0.82
CA PHE A 12 -10.15 1.26 0.48
C PHE A 12 -11.22 0.13 0.56
N ASN A 13 -10.82 -1.07 0.13
CA ASN A 13 -11.57 -2.33 0.13
C ASN A 13 -10.62 -3.50 0.47
N PRO A 14 -10.07 -3.55 1.69
CA PRO A 14 -9.17 -4.61 2.14
C PRO A 14 -9.89 -5.86 2.64
N ASP A 15 -9.07 -6.87 2.90
CA ASP A 15 -9.44 -8.11 3.60
C ASP A 15 -10.70 -8.78 3.00
N PRO A 16 -10.69 -9.08 1.67
CA PRO A 16 -11.87 -9.58 0.98
C PRO A 16 -12.21 -11.01 1.39
N SER A 17 -13.41 -11.22 1.95
CA SER A 17 -14.00 -12.55 2.10
C SER A 17 -15.07 -12.78 1.03
N ILE A 18 -14.83 -13.75 0.16
CA ILE A 18 -15.70 -14.07 -0.99
C ILE A 18 -16.62 -15.25 -0.69
N LEU A 19 -17.87 -15.14 -1.11
CA LEU A 19 -18.90 -16.15 -0.96
C LEU A 19 -19.64 -16.31 -2.28
N ARG A 20 -19.98 -17.55 -2.65
CA ARG A 20 -20.98 -17.84 -3.69
C ARG A 20 -22.23 -18.47 -3.07
N VAL A 21 -23.40 -17.99 -3.45
CA VAL A 21 -24.71 -18.60 -3.15
C VAL A 21 -25.47 -18.75 -4.46
N GLY A 22 -25.61 -19.98 -4.96
CA GLY A 22 -26.14 -20.21 -6.31
C GLY A 22 -25.24 -19.58 -7.37
N ASP A 23 -25.78 -18.66 -8.16
CA ASP A 23 -25.06 -17.93 -9.22
C ASP A 23 -24.58 -16.54 -8.77
N ASP A 24 -24.85 -16.16 -7.52
CA ASP A 24 -24.52 -14.86 -6.96
C ASP A 24 -23.23 -14.94 -6.14
N TYR A 25 -22.34 -13.97 -6.37
CA TYR A 25 -21.10 -13.80 -5.65
C TYR A 25 -21.16 -12.57 -4.76
N TYR A 26 -20.61 -12.67 -3.57
CA TYR A 26 -20.54 -11.59 -2.59
C TYR A 26 -19.11 -11.43 -2.09
N ILE A 27 -18.66 -10.19 -1.89
CA ILE A 27 -17.40 -9.91 -1.21
C ILE A 27 -17.67 -8.98 -0.02
N ALA A 28 -17.29 -9.42 1.17
CA ALA A 28 -17.23 -8.58 2.36
C ALA A 28 -15.82 -7.98 2.53
N THR A 29 -15.71 -6.67 2.77
CA THR A 29 -14.44 -5.98 3.08
C THR A 29 -14.50 -5.24 4.41
N SER A 30 -13.35 -5.12 5.07
CA SER A 30 -13.21 -4.43 6.35
C SER A 30 -13.41 -2.91 6.21
N THR A 31 -13.93 -2.28 7.27
CA THR A 31 -14.26 -0.83 7.27
C THR A 31 -13.54 -0.05 8.36
N PHE A 32 -12.88 -0.73 9.30
CA PHE A 32 -12.20 -0.13 10.44
C PHE A 32 -13.12 0.85 11.18
N GLU A 33 -12.68 2.09 11.41
CA GLU A 33 -13.41 3.13 12.13
C GLU A 33 -14.55 3.77 11.32
N TRP A 34 -14.73 3.40 10.04
CA TRP A 34 -15.78 3.93 9.18
C TRP A 34 -17.10 3.20 9.40
N TYR A 35 -18.14 3.98 9.66
CA TYR A 35 -19.51 3.52 9.91
C TYR A 35 -20.41 3.85 8.70
N PRO A 36 -21.40 3.01 8.36
CA PRO A 36 -21.71 1.69 8.91
C PRO A 36 -20.63 0.64 8.60
N GLY A 37 -20.55 -0.39 9.44
CA GLY A 37 -19.48 -1.38 9.39
C GLY A 37 -19.70 -2.50 8.36
N VAL A 38 -18.59 -2.98 7.80
CA VAL A 38 -18.48 -3.95 6.69
C VAL A 38 -19.10 -3.43 5.38
N GLN A 39 -18.41 -3.59 4.24
CA GLN A 39 -19.02 -3.41 2.93
C GLN A 39 -19.25 -4.74 2.26
N ILE A 40 -20.46 -4.98 1.76
CA ILE A 40 -20.78 -6.18 0.97
C ILE A 40 -21.07 -5.77 -0.47
N HIS A 41 -20.23 -6.26 -1.37
CA HIS A 41 -20.38 -6.10 -2.81
C HIS A 41 -21.00 -7.35 -3.42
N HIS A 42 -21.77 -7.21 -4.49
CA HIS A 42 -22.42 -8.30 -5.21
C HIS A 42 -21.97 -8.32 -6.68
N SER A 43 -21.86 -9.52 -7.24
CA SER A 43 -21.56 -9.77 -8.66
C SER A 43 -22.23 -11.06 -9.12
N LYS A 44 -22.47 -11.16 -10.43
CA LYS A 44 -22.87 -12.42 -11.09
C LYS A 44 -21.79 -12.98 -12.02
N ASP A 45 -20.71 -12.24 -12.23
CA ASP A 45 -19.78 -12.49 -13.32
C ASP A 45 -18.31 -12.30 -12.94
N LEU A 46 -18.04 -11.99 -11.66
CA LEU A 46 -16.73 -11.70 -11.07
C LEU A 46 -15.99 -10.49 -11.65
N ALA A 47 -16.55 -9.83 -12.66
CA ALA A 47 -15.98 -8.67 -13.33
C ALA A 47 -16.59 -7.37 -12.82
N ASN A 48 -17.91 -7.34 -12.66
CA ASN A 48 -18.69 -6.16 -12.30
C ASN A 48 -19.25 -6.33 -10.90
N TRP A 49 -19.02 -5.33 -10.03
CA TRP A 49 -19.32 -5.41 -8.61
C TRP A 49 -20.06 -4.17 -8.13
N ASP A 50 -21.18 -4.38 -7.45
CA ASP A 50 -22.00 -3.32 -6.87
C ASP A 50 -21.97 -3.40 -5.34
N LEU A 51 -21.70 -2.28 -4.66
CA LEU A 51 -21.91 -2.19 -3.21
C LEU A 51 -23.41 -2.30 -2.91
N ILE A 52 -23.86 -3.35 -2.23
CA ILE A 52 -25.30 -3.57 -1.98
C ILE A 52 -25.74 -3.23 -0.56
N ILE A 53 -24.88 -3.47 0.45
CA ILE A 53 -25.24 -3.23 1.86
C ILE A 53 -24.01 -3.00 2.75
N ARG A 54 -24.25 -2.32 3.86
CA ARG A 54 -23.36 -2.28 5.04
C ARG A 54 -24.13 -2.79 6.26
N PRO A 55 -23.90 -4.04 6.68
CA PRO A 55 -24.81 -4.76 7.58
C PRO A 55 -24.74 -4.30 9.05
N LEU A 56 -23.61 -3.73 9.49
CA LEU A 56 -23.41 -3.29 10.87
C LEU A 56 -23.81 -1.82 10.99
N ASN A 57 -25.12 -1.58 11.04
CA ASN A 57 -25.72 -0.24 10.94
C ASN A 57 -26.58 0.15 12.14
N ARG A 58 -26.63 -0.69 13.19
CA ARG A 58 -27.27 -0.37 14.46
C ARG A 58 -26.27 -0.29 15.61
N LYS A 59 -26.56 0.56 16.58
CA LYS A 59 -25.82 0.66 17.85
C LYS A 59 -25.69 -0.68 18.59
N SER A 60 -26.69 -1.56 18.52
CA SER A 60 -26.63 -2.89 19.13
C SER A 60 -25.61 -3.81 18.47
N GLN A 61 -25.24 -3.54 17.21
CA GLN A 61 -24.26 -4.31 16.44
C GLN A 61 -22.86 -3.73 16.55
N LEU A 62 -22.73 -2.40 16.53
CA LEU A 62 -21.44 -1.72 16.43
C LEU A 62 -21.50 -0.32 17.05
N ASP A 63 -20.64 -0.07 18.04
CA ASP A 63 -20.39 1.26 18.61
C ASP A 63 -18.87 1.42 18.76
N MET A 64 -18.27 2.22 17.88
CA MET A 64 -16.82 2.39 17.77
C MET A 64 -16.34 3.72 18.36
N ARG A 65 -17.19 4.42 19.11
CA ARG A 65 -16.78 5.67 19.78
C ARG A 65 -15.66 5.37 20.76
N GLY A 66 -14.56 6.09 20.62
CA GLY A 66 -13.32 5.90 21.37
C GLY A 66 -12.31 4.96 20.70
N ASP A 67 -12.68 4.27 19.62
CA ASP A 67 -11.75 3.39 18.91
C ASP A 67 -10.65 4.22 18.24
N PRO A 68 -9.37 3.84 18.36
CA PRO A 68 -8.29 4.52 17.66
C PRO A 68 -8.43 4.53 16.13
N ASP A 69 -7.58 5.29 15.43
CA ASP A 69 -7.55 5.21 13.96
C ASP A 69 -7.07 3.83 13.49
N SER A 70 -7.67 3.29 12.42
CA SER A 70 -7.51 1.89 11.95
C SER A 70 -7.87 0.80 12.97
N CYS A 71 -8.65 1.12 14.01
CA CYS A 71 -9.31 0.16 14.90
C CYS A 71 -10.76 -0.08 14.44
N GLY A 72 -11.63 -0.67 15.26
CA GLY A 72 -13.00 -1.01 14.86
C GLY A 72 -13.04 -2.26 13.99
N VAL A 73 -13.77 -2.22 12.86
CA VAL A 73 -14.06 -3.41 12.04
C VAL A 73 -12.85 -3.88 11.22
N TRP A 74 -12.11 -4.86 11.74
CA TRP A 74 -11.05 -5.57 11.00
C TRP A 74 -11.65 -6.68 10.10
N ALA A 75 -10.80 -7.51 9.50
CA ALA A 75 -11.16 -8.49 8.47
C ALA A 75 -12.47 -9.27 8.79
N PRO A 76 -13.50 -9.12 7.96
CA PRO A 76 -14.74 -9.88 8.10
C PRO A 76 -14.64 -11.25 7.44
N CYS A 77 -15.50 -12.17 7.83
CA CYS A 77 -15.74 -13.42 7.12
C CYS A 77 -17.23 -13.58 6.81
N LEU A 78 -17.57 -13.68 5.53
CA LEU A 78 -18.95 -13.85 5.05
C LEU A 78 -19.15 -15.27 4.55
N THR A 79 -20.10 -16.00 5.12
CA THR A 79 -20.39 -17.38 4.73
C THR A 79 -21.90 -17.66 4.69
N HIS A 80 -22.27 -18.78 4.08
CA HIS A 80 -23.65 -19.25 4.00
C HIS A 80 -23.66 -20.75 4.26
N ASP A 81 -24.61 -21.23 5.09
CA ASP A 81 -24.68 -22.64 5.48
C ASP A 81 -25.75 -23.44 4.74
N GLY A 82 -26.40 -22.82 3.75
CA GLY A 82 -27.51 -23.40 3.00
C GLY A 82 -28.88 -22.86 3.44
N GLU A 83 -28.97 -22.30 4.65
CA GLU A 83 -30.21 -21.72 5.17
C GLU A 83 -30.14 -20.20 5.31
N LYS A 84 -28.99 -19.67 5.75
CA LYS A 84 -28.84 -18.23 6.01
C LYS A 84 -27.39 -17.76 5.87
N PHE A 85 -27.24 -16.44 5.76
CA PHE A 85 -25.95 -15.76 5.78
C PHE A 85 -25.42 -15.63 7.20
N TRP A 86 -24.11 -15.74 7.33
CA TRP A 86 -23.34 -15.55 8.55
C TRP A 86 -22.22 -14.56 8.27
N LEU A 87 -22.12 -13.53 9.11
CA LEU A 87 -21.03 -12.58 9.07
C LEU A 87 -20.31 -12.60 10.41
N VAL A 88 -19.02 -12.87 10.34
CA VAL A 88 -18.10 -12.78 11.46
C VAL A 88 -17.30 -11.50 11.30
N PHE A 89 -17.12 -10.76 12.39
CA PHE A 89 -16.34 -9.53 12.38
C PHE A 89 -15.64 -9.32 13.71
N THR A 90 -14.63 -8.45 13.70
CA THR A 90 -13.90 -8.04 14.91
C THR A 90 -14.12 -6.57 15.17
N ASP A 91 -14.39 -6.21 16.41
CA ASP A 91 -14.25 -4.84 16.90
C ASP A 91 -12.93 -4.74 17.67
N VAL A 92 -11.92 -4.14 17.05
CA VAL A 92 -10.60 -3.93 17.67
C VAL A 92 -10.60 -2.63 18.45
N LYS A 93 -10.43 -2.72 19.77
CA LYS A 93 -10.39 -1.55 20.67
C LYS A 93 -8.99 -0.98 20.85
N ARG A 94 -7.97 -1.81 20.64
CA ARG A 94 -6.57 -1.41 20.80
C ARG A 94 -5.69 -2.14 19.82
N LYS A 95 -4.91 -1.39 19.04
CA LYS A 95 -3.89 -1.94 18.15
C LYS A 95 -2.44 -1.73 18.62
N ASP A 96 -2.19 -0.80 19.54
CA ASP A 96 -0.84 -0.35 19.89
C ASP A 96 -0.23 -1.06 21.11
N GLY A 97 1.10 -1.21 21.07
CA GLY A 97 1.89 -1.84 22.12
C GLY A 97 1.84 -3.37 22.05
N SER A 98 2.06 -4.03 23.20
CA SER A 98 2.11 -5.49 23.28
C SER A 98 0.74 -6.17 23.26
N PHE A 99 -0.35 -5.42 23.43
CA PHE A 99 -1.71 -5.96 23.52
C PHE A 99 -2.49 -5.67 22.24
N LYS A 100 -3.49 -6.51 21.99
CA LYS A 100 -4.43 -6.39 20.88
C LYS A 100 -5.82 -6.76 21.39
N ASP A 101 -6.51 -5.78 21.94
CA ASP A 101 -7.84 -5.99 22.50
C ASP A 101 -8.84 -6.04 21.33
N ALA A 102 -9.19 -7.27 20.93
CA ALA A 102 -9.98 -7.57 19.74
C ALA A 102 -11.15 -8.47 20.13
N HIS A 103 -12.39 -8.01 19.93
CA HIS A 103 -13.59 -8.76 20.24
C HIS A 103 -14.24 -9.29 18.97
N ASN A 104 -14.42 -10.61 18.89
CA ASN A 104 -15.00 -11.26 17.72
C ASN A 104 -16.49 -11.51 17.93
N TYR A 105 -17.29 -11.17 16.93
CA TYR A 105 -18.73 -11.28 16.95
C TYR A 105 -19.25 -12.01 15.72
N ILE A 106 -20.41 -12.65 15.88
CA ILE A 106 -21.13 -13.34 14.80
C ILE A 106 -22.55 -12.75 14.72
N VAL A 107 -22.96 -12.35 13.52
CA VAL A 107 -24.36 -12.00 13.19
C VAL A 107 -24.83 -12.91 12.05
N SER A 108 -26.15 -13.09 11.93
CA SER A 108 -26.74 -13.86 10.83
C SER A 108 -27.96 -13.17 10.23
N ALA A 109 -28.29 -13.49 8.99
CA ALA A 109 -29.43 -12.93 8.27
C ALA A 109 -30.03 -13.95 7.28
N PRO A 110 -31.36 -14.01 7.13
CA PRO A 110 -32.00 -14.90 6.16
C PRO A 110 -31.78 -14.46 4.70
N SER A 111 -31.42 -13.19 4.47
CA SER A 111 -31.04 -12.63 3.17
C SER A 111 -29.82 -11.72 3.34
N ILE A 112 -29.07 -11.46 2.27
CA ILE A 112 -27.88 -10.60 2.35
C ILE A 112 -28.25 -9.15 2.73
N GLU A 113 -29.44 -8.69 2.34
CA GLU A 113 -30.01 -7.39 2.69
C GLU A 113 -30.50 -7.33 4.15
N GLY A 114 -30.53 -8.46 4.86
CA GLY A 114 -30.95 -8.56 6.25
C GLY A 114 -32.36 -9.16 6.45
N PRO A 115 -33.00 -8.88 7.59
CA PRO A 115 -32.43 -8.17 8.73
C PRO A 115 -31.28 -8.97 9.36
N TRP A 116 -30.16 -8.29 9.61
CA TRP A 116 -29.03 -8.85 10.32
C TRP A 116 -29.29 -8.85 11.83
N SER A 117 -29.06 -9.99 12.49
CA SER A 117 -29.26 -10.15 13.93
C SER A 117 -28.39 -9.21 14.77
N ASP A 118 -28.70 -9.12 16.06
CA ASP A 118 -27.75 -8.60 17.05
C ASP A 118 -26.56 -9.58 17.23
N PRO A 119 -25.38 -9.09 17.66
CA PRO A 119 -24.16 -9.87 17.65
C PRO A 119 -24.09 -10.85 18.81
N VAL A 120 -23.62 -12.06 18.50
CA VAL A 120 -23.17 -13.05 19.48
C VAL A 120 -21.67 -12.89 19.67
N HIS A 121 -21.22 -12.70 20.91
CA HIS A 121 -19.78 -12.69 21.22
C HIS A 121 -19.20 -14.09 21.12
N ALA A 122 -18.15 -14.26 20.31
CA ALA A 122 -17.47 -15.54 20.11
C ALA A 122 -16.27 -15.69 21.07
N ASN A 123 -15.27 -14.81 20.94
CA ASN A 123 -14.09 -14.77 21.83
C ASN A 123 -13.33 -13.43 21.69
N SER A 124 -12.16 -13.37 22.34
CA SER A 124 -11.25 -12.21 22.25
C SER A 124 -9.77 -12.61 22.22
N SER A 125 -9.43 -13.77 21.64
CA SER A 125 -8.04 -14.30 21.69
C SER A 125 -7.09 -13.75 20.63
N GLY A 126 -7.62 -12.97 19.71
CA GLY A 126 -6.95 -12.44 18.52
C GLY A 126 -8.00 -12.15 17.43
N PHE A 127 -7.59 -11.50 16.36
CA PHE A 127 -8.45 -11.02 15.27
C PHE A 127 -8.53 -12.02 14.10
N ASP A 128 -9.01 -11.57 12.94
CA ASP A 128 -9.28 -12.37 11.74
C ASP A 128 -10.13 -13.62 12.01
N PRO A 129 -11.33 -13.45 12.57
CA PRO A 129 -12.23 -14.55 12.86
C PRO A 129 -12.92 -15.03 11.57
N SER A 130 -13.06 -16.34 11.44
CA SER A 130 -13.66 -16.97 10.27
C SER A 130 -14.47 -18.19 10.69
N LEU A 131 -15.55 -18.46 9.96
CA LEU A 131 -16.52 -19.50 10.30
C LEU A 131 -16.64 -20.51 9.15
N PHE A 132 -16.24 -21.75 9.41
CA PHE A 132 -16.33 -22.84 8.46
C PHE A 132 -17.51 -23.74 8.78
N HIS A 133 -18.27 -24.12 7.76
CA HIS A 133 -19.41 -25.05 7.85
C HIS A 133 -18.97 -26.42 7.34
N ASP A 134 -18.95 -27.43 8.21
CA ASP A 134 -18.51 -28.79 7.84
C ASP A 134 -19.70 -29.67 7.41
N ASP A 135 -19.41 -30.75 6.69
CA ASP A 135 -20.40 -31.68 6.13
C ASP A 135 -21.19 -32.42 7.23
N ASP A 136 -20.67 -32.49 8.45
CA ASP A 136 -21.35 -33.10 9.60
C ASP A 136 -22.32 -32.14 10.32
N GLY A 137 -22.47 -30.92 9.78
CA GLY A 137 -23.34 -29.87 10.32
C GLY A 137 -22.69 -29.04 11.44
N LYS A 138 -21.46 -29.35 11.86
CA LYS A 138 -20.73 -28.52 12.82
C LYS A 138 -20.25 -27.24 12.16
N LYS A 139 -20.13 -26.20 13.00
CA LYS A 139 -19.54 -24.93 12.61
C LYS A 139 -18.24 -24.74 13.37
N TRP A 140 -17.17 -24.44 12.66
CA TRP A 140 -15.84 -24.30 13.22
C TRP A 140 -15.39 -22.85 13.13
N PHE A 141 -15.06 -22.28 14.26
CA PHE A 141 -14.51 -20.95 14.38
C PHE A 141 -12.98 -21.03 14.38
N VAL A 142 -12.35 -20.27 13.50
CA VAL A 142 -10.90 -20.07 13.46
C VAL A 142 -10.55 -18.61 13.62
N ASN A 143 -9.45 -18.33 14.32
CA ASN A 143 -8.88 -16.99 14.42
C ASN A 143 -7.39 -17.05 14.77
N MET A 144 -6.66 -15.97 14.50
CA MET A 144 -5.27 -15.87 14.93
C MET A 144 -5.17 -15.78 16.46
N LEU A 145 -4.06 -16.27 17.03
CA LEU A 145 -3.76 -16.16 18.45
C LEU A 145 -2.75 -15.03 18.71
N TRP A 146 -3.16 -14.07 19.54
CA TRP A 146 -2.27 -13.01 20.01
C TRP A 146 -1.56 -13.40 21.32
N ASP A 147 -0.23 -13.49 21.29
CA ASP A 147 0.61 -13.69 22.48
C ASP A 147 1.41 -12.42 22.82
N HIS A 148 0.84 -11.59 23.69
CA HIS A 148 1.45 -10.36 24.20
C HIS A 148 2.81 -10.55 24.90
N ARG A 149 3.17 -11.80 25.27
CA ARG A 149 4.45 -12.14 25.90
C ARG A 149 5.55 -12.40 24.86
N ARG A 150 5.19 -12.51 23.58
CA ARG A 150 6.07 -12.77 22.44
C ARG A 150 6.86 -14.07 22.59
N ARG A 151 6.18 -15.20 22.81
CA ARG A 151 6.81 -16.51 23.06
C ARG A 151 6.45 -17.55 21.97
N PRO A 152 7.19 -17.63 20.84
CA PRO A 152 8.31 -16.77 20.40
C PRO A 152 7.86 -15.54 19.59
N LEU A 153 6.59 -15.48 19.17
CA LEU A 153 6.03 -14.45 18.29
C LEU A 153 4.76 -13.85 18.91
N LEU A 154 4.38 -12.64 18.47
CA LEU A 154 3.08 -12.05 18.79
C LEU A 154 1.94 -12.85 18.13
N PHE A 155 2.16 -13.28 16.89
CA PHE A 155 1.26 -14.13 16.12
C PHE A 155 1.60 -15.59 16.44
N ALA A 156 0.88 -16.17 17.39
CA ALA A 156 1.21 -17.47 17.98
C ALA A 156 0.68 -18.68 17.19
N GLY A 157 -0.11 -18.45 16.13
CA GLY A 157 -0.72 -19.48 15.30
C GLY A 157 -2.23 -19.29 15.15
N ILE A 158 -2.90 -20.31 14.63
CA ILE A 158 -4.33 -20.32 14.33
C ILE A 158 -5.06 -21.23 15.32
N ALA A 159 -5.99 -20.67 16.08
CA ALA A 159 -6.88 -21.44 16.94
C ALA A 159 -8.05 -22.00 16.15
N LEU A 160 -8.50 -23.20 16.53
CA LEU A 160 -9.74 -23.83 16.09
C LEU A 160 -10.59 -24.15 17.33
N GLN A 161 -11.88 -23.85 17.26
CA GLN A 161 -12.88 -24.23 18.25
C GLN A 161 -14.27 -24.38 17.62
N GLU A 162 -15.11 -25.27 18.13
CA GLU A 162 -16.49 -25.45 17.64
C GLU A 162 -17.37 -24.27 18.08
N PHE A 163 -18.21 -23.77 17.18
CA PHE A 163 -19.27 -22.80 17.48
C PHE A 163 -20.62 -23.51 17.46
N ASP A 164 -21.33 -23.47 18.59
CA ASP A 164 -22.69 -24.00 18.68
C ASP A 164 -23.71 -22.86 18.39
N PRO A 165 -24.39 -22.87 17.23
CA PRO A 165 -25.33 -21.82 16.87
C PRO A 165 -26.63 -21.84 17.69
N LYS A 166 -26.96 -22.95 18.35
CA LYS A 166 -28.16 -23.06 19.21
C LYS A 166 -27.93 -22.39 20.56
N VAL A 167 -26.73 -22.55 21.10
CA VAL A 167 -26.35 -21.95 22.39
C VAL A 167 -25.75 -20.56 22.20
N GLY A 168 -25.25 -20.23 21.00
CA GLY A 168 -24.67 -18.93 20.68
C GLY A 168 -23.33 -18.70 21.37
N LYS A 169 -22.42 -19.69 21.34
CA LYS A 169 -21.07 -19.56 21.89
C LYS A 169 -20.12 -20.63 21.36
N LEU A 170 -18.83 -20.42 21.60
CA LEU A 170 -17.81 -21.46 21.38
C LEU A 170 -17.92 -22.55 22.44
N VAL A 171 -17.80 -23.81 22.02
CA VAL A 171 -17.91 -25.01 22.85
C VAL A 171 -16.73 -25.96 22.62
N GLY A 172 -16.58 -26.95 23.49
CA GLY A 172 -15.55 -27.98 23.33
C GLY A 172 -14.11 -27.46 23.48
N PRO A 173 -13.12 -28.27 23.05
CA PRO A 173 -11.71 -27.93 23.18
C PRO A 173 -11.28 -26.83 22.18
N LYS A 174 -10.35 -25.99 22.61
CA LYS A 174 -9.63 -25.04 21.74
C LYS A 174 -8.22 -25.55 21.49
N LYS A 175 -7.79 -25.61 20.23
CA LYS A 175 -6.45 -26.06 19.84
C LYS A 175 -5.78 -25.08 18.87
N ASN A 176 -4.48 -24.84 19.04
CA ASN A 176 -3.67 -24.20 18.00
C ASN A 176 -3.34 -25.27 16.94
N ILE A 177 -3.91 -25.14 15.74
CA ILE A 177 -3.84 -26.15 14.68
C ILE A 177 -2.73 -25.87 13.65
N TYR A 178 -2.23 -24.64 13.58
CA TYR A 178 -1.21 -24.24 12.62
C TYR A 178 -0.42 -23.03 13.14
N THR A 179 0.91 -23.12 13.10
CA THR A 179 1.81 -22.08 13.64
C THR A 179 2.34 -21.11 12.58
N GLY A 180 1.95 -21.28 11.31
CA GLY A 180 2.54 -20.55 10.20
C GLY A 180 3.91 -21.08 9.75
N THR A 181 4.51 -20.35 8.83
CA THR A 181 5.83 -20.58 8.23
C THR A 181 6.89 -19.68 8.84
N ASP A 182 8.10 -19.71 8.25
CA ASP A 182 9.19 -18.81 8.57
C ASP A 182 8.92 -17.34 8.21
N LEU A 183 7.89 -17.05 7.40
CA LEU A 183 7.46 -15.68 7.08
C LEU A 183 6.77 -14.97 8.26
N LYS A 184 6.23 -15.73 9.23
CA LYS A 184 5.59 -15.23 10.46
C LYS A 184 4.34 -14.39 10.16
N LEU A 185 3.83 -13.70 11.19
CA LEU A 185 2.61 -12.88 11.13
C LEU A 185 1.41 -13.66 10.56
N VAL A 186 1.28 -14.93 10.98
CA VAL A 186 0.21 -15.82 10.52
C VAL A 186 -1.16 -15.34 11.02
N GLU A 187 -2.00 -14.94 10.08
CA GLU A 187 -3.31 -14.33 10.29
C GLU A 187 -4.27 -14.75 9.15
N GLY A 188 -5.45 -14.11 9.03
CA GLY A 188 -6.43 -14.36 7.95
C GLY A 188 -6.80 -15.83 7.69
N PRO A 189 -7.13 -16.66 8.71
CA PRO A 189 -7.40 -18.07 8.50
C PRO A 189 -8.77 -18.33 7.82
N HIS A 190 -8.78 -19.09 6.74
CA HIS A 190 -10.00 -19.64 6.14
C HIS A 190 -9.86 -21.16 5.94
N LEU A 191 -10.90 -21.91 6.32
CA LEU A 191 -10.96 -23.36 6.12
C LEU A 191 -11.85 -23.70 4.92
N TYR A 192 -11.41 -24.70 4.15
CA TYR A 192 -12.17 -25.30 3.06
C TYR A 192 -12.07 -26.81 3.14
N LYS A 193 -13.03 -27.52 2.57
CA LYS A 193 -13.00 -28.99 2.49
C LYS A 193 -13.15 -29.45 1.05
N ARG A 194 -12.23 -30.29 0.58
CA ARG A 194 -12.24 -30.83 -0.79
C ARG A 194 -11.51 -32.17 -0.83
N ASN A 195 -12.09 -33.17 -1.50
CA ASN A 195 -11.49 -34.50 -1.67
C ASN A 195 -11.00 -35.16 -0.36
N GLY A 196 -11.74 -34.96 0.73
CA GLY A 196 -11.39 -35.46 2.07
C GLY A 196 -10.20 -34.78 2.72
N TRP A 197 -9.78 -33.61 2.23
CA TRP A 197 -8.81 -32.72 2.86
C TRP A 197 -9.51 -31.51 3.44
N TYR A 198 -9.04 -31.06 4.60
CA TYR A 198 -9.25 -29.72 5.12
C TYR A 198 -8.08 -28.85 4.67
N TYR A 199 -8.35 -27.77 3.94
CA TYR A 199 -7.37 -26.76 3.55
C TYR A 199 -7.48 -25.57 4.49
N LEU A 200 -6.35 -25.05 4.95
CA LEU A 200 -6.23 -23.84 5.73
C LEU A 200 -5.46 -22.82 4.92
N LEU A 201 -6.16 -21.80 4.43
CA LEU A 201 -5.56 -20.60 3.85
C LEU A 201 -5.27 -19.61 4.97
N THR A 202 -4.10 -18.96 4.93
CA THR A 202 -3.68 -17.93 5.90
C THR A 202 -2.98 -16.79 5.18
N ALA A 203 -3.00 -15.60 5.79
CA ALA A 203 -2.11 -14.49 5.44
C ALA A 203 -0.83 -14.55 6.28
N GLU A 204 0.31 -14.17 5.69
CA GLU A 204 1.60 -14.11 6.39
C GLU A 204 2.45 -12.91 5.93
N GLY A 205 3.50 -12.58 6.69
CA GLY A 205 4.41 -11.46 6.40
C GLY A 205 3.89 -10.08 6.82
N GLY A 206 2.62 -10.02 7.24
CA GLY A 206 1.92 -8.79 7.59
C GLY A 206 1.54 -7.96 6.35
N THR A 207 0.50 -7.16 6.50
CA THR A 207 -0.19 -6.48 5.39
C THR A 207 0.62 -5.42 4.61
N ALA A 208 1.93 -5.27 4.84
CA ALA A 208 2.81 -4.37 4.09
C ALA A 208 3.41 -5.06 2.85
N TYR A 209 4.65 -4.74 2.47
CA TYR A 209 5.27 -5.23 1.23
C TYR A 209 5.71 -6.70 1.27
N GLU A 210 5.79 -7.33 2.45
CA GLU A 210 6.14 -8.75 2.63
C GLU A 210 4.92 -9.69 2.60
N HIS A 211 3.72 -9.15 2.38
CA HIS A 211 2.46 -9.87 2.50
C HIS A 211 2.37 -11.07 1.54
N ALA A 212 1.72 -12.14 2.00
CA ALA A 212 1.53 -13.38 1.24
C ALA A 212 0.26 -14.13 1.65
N CYS A 213 -0.24 -15.00 0.76
CA CYS A 213 -1.18 -16.07 1.07
C CYS A 213 -0.44 -17.41 1.18
N THR A 214 -0.57 -18.08 2.32
CA THR A 214 -0.02 -19.42 2.61
C THR A 214 -1.15 -20.43 2.69
N LEU A 215 -0.99 -21.57 2.01
CA LEU A 215 -1.95 -22.67 2.03
C LEU A 215 -1.36 -23.88 2.74
N ALA A 216 -2.16 -24.55 3.57
CA ALA A 216 -1.82 -25.82 4.20
C ALA A 216 -3.01 -26.78 4.12
N ARG A 217 -2.80 -28.09 4.33
CA ARG A 217 -3.90 -29.07 4.38
C ARG A 217 -3.70 -30.18 5.40
N SER A 218 -4.78 -30.81 5.83
CA SER A 218 -4.78 -31.96 6.73
C SER A 218 -5.95 -32.90 6.42
N ARG A 219 -5.81 -34.19 6.72
CA ARG A 219 -6.93 -35.14 6.69
C ARG A 219 -7.81 -35.08 7.93
N ASP A 220 -7.28 -34.50 9.02
CA ASP A 220 -7.99 -34.25 10.27
C ASP A 220 -8.08 -32.74 10.47
N ILE A 221 -9.27 -32.20 10.75
CA ILE A 221 -9.48 -30.78 11.01
C ILE A 221 -8.57 -30.25 12.13
N TRP A 222 -8.19 -31.11 13.08
CA TRP A 222 -7.27 -30.81 14.19
C TRP A 222 -5.79 -30.84 13.81
N GLY A 223 -5.45 -31.15 12.56
CA GLY A 223 -4.09 -31.25 12.05
C GLY A 223 -3.39 -32.59 12.36
N PRO A 224 -2.07 -32.68 12.15
CA PRO A 224 -1.19 -31.59 11.73
C PRO A 224 -1.42 -31.18 10.28
N TYR A 225 -1.35 -29.88 10.01
CA TYR A 225 -1.44 -29.35 8.65
C TYR A 225 -0.06 -29.39 7.97
N GLU A 226 0.03 -30.04 6.81
CA GLU A 226 1.18 -29.93 5.91
C GLU A 226 1.08 -28.64 5.10
N THR A 227 2.16 -27.89 4.99
CA THR A 227 2.18 -26.64 4.21
C THR A 227 2.38 -26.96 2.73
N HIS A 228 1.73 -26.17 1.86
CA HIS A 228 1.86 -26.26 0.40
C HIS A 228 3.34 -26.28 -0.02
N PRO A 229 3.74 -27.06 -1.05
CA PRO A 229 5.14 -27.16 -1.49
C PRO A 229 5.77 -25.82 -1.90
N GLN A 230 4.99 -24.89 -2.46
CA GLN A 230 5.42 -23.52 -2.78
C GLN A 230 5.37 -22.56 -1.58
N LYS A 231 4.87 -23.02 -0.42
CA LYS A 231 4.53 -22.25 0.79
C LYS A 231 3.52 -21.13 0.54
N HIS A 232 3.95 -20.08 -0.15
CA HIS A 232 3.17 -18.89 -0.45
C HIS A 232 2.61 -18.99 -1.88
N ILE A 233 1.32 -19.31 -2.00
CA ILE A 233 0.66 -19.47 -3.29
C ILE A 233 0.41 -18.13 -4.00
N LEU A 234 0.44 -17.02 -3.25
CA LEU A 234 0.35 -15.66 -3.76
C LEU A 234 1.23 -14.72 -2.94
N THR A 235 2.10 -13.93 -3.58
CA THR A 235 2.83 -12.82 -2.96
C THR A 235 3.47 -11.93 -4.03
N SER A 236 3.60 -10.63 -3.73
CA SER A 236 4.38 -9.68 -4.54
C SER A 236 5.74 -9.32 -3.91
N LYS A 237 6.10 -9.91 -2.76
CA LYS A 237 7.20 -9.43 -1.91
C LYS A 237 8.56 -9.40 -2.62
N ASP A 238 8.82 -10.41 -3.44
CA ASP A 238 10.07 -10.55 -4.20
C ASP A 238 9.97 -9.92 -5.62
N ALA A 239 8.89 -9.19 -5.90
CA ALA A 239 8.60 -8.57 -7.19
C ALA A 239 8.27 -7.07 -7.03
N PRO A 240 9.27 -6.22 -6.72
CA PRO A 240 9.04 -4.80 -6.37
C PRO A 240 8.43 -3.96 -7.50
N PHE A 241 8.48 -4.45 -8.75
CA PHE A 241 7.91 -3.79 -9.93
C PHE A 241 6.54 -4.36 -10.34
N ALA A 242 6.00 -5.34 -9.61
CA ALA A 242 4.63 -5.81 -9.88
C ALA A 242 3.64 -4.67 -9.65
N ALA A 243 2.68 -4.52 -10.56
CA ALA A 243 1.68 -3.45 -10.50
C ALA A 243 0.80 -3.51 -9.24
N ILE A 244 0.61 -4.72 -8.71
CA ILE A 244 -0.11 -4.99 -7.48
C ILE A 244 0.92 -5.43 -6.45
N GLN A 245 1.08 -4.63 -5.40
CA GLN A 245 1.94 -4.91 -4.26
C GLN A 245 1.11 -5.36 -3.06
N ARG A 246 1.78 -5.74 -1.96
CA ARG A 246 1.12 -6.11 -0.69
C ARG A 246 0.11 -7.27 -0.86
N ALA A 247 0.34 -8.14 -1.84
CA ALA A 247 -0.61 -9.19 -2.20
C ALA A 247 -0.66 -10.31 -1.14
N GLY A 248 -1.78 -10.41 -0.44
CA GLY A 248 -2.02 -11.38 0.63
C GLY A 248 -3.46 -11.28 1.14
N HIS A 249 -3.77 -11.92 2.27
CA HIS A 249 -5.12 -11.92 2.89
C HIS A 249 -6.22 -12.19 1.86
N GLY A 250 -6.28 -13.44 1.41
CA GLY A 250 -7.16 -13.87 0.35
C GLY A 250 -8.20 -14.90 0.80
N ASP A 251 -9.15 -15.14 -0.09
CA ASP A 251 -10.25 -16.09 0.09
C ASP A 251 -10.56 -16.76 -1.26
N ILE A 252 -11.11 -17.97 -1.24
CA ILE A 252 -11.25 -18.85 -2.41
C ILE A 252 -12.73 -19.07 -2.73
N VAL A 253 -13.07 -18.98 -4.01
CA VAL A 253 -14.39 -19.34 -4.51
C VAL A 253 -14.29 -20.24 -5.74
N GLU A 254 -15.24 -21.15 -5.88
CA GLU A 254 -15.43 -21.94 -7.11
C GLU A 254 -16.71 -21.47 -7.81
N THR A 255 -16.65 -21.29 -9.13
CA THR A 255 -17.84 -20.99 -9.95
C THR A 255 -18.75 -22.22 -10.07
N PRO A 256 -20.01 -22.09 -10.53
CA PRO A 256 -20.87 -23.23 -10.81
C PRO A 256 -20.25 -24.25 -11.78
N GLU A 257 -19.41 -23.80 -12.71
CA GLU A 257 -18.69 -24.63 -13.68
C GLU A 257 -17.40 -25.27 -13.11
N GLY A 258 -17.08 -25.02 -11.84
CA GLY A 258 -15.92 -25.58 -11.15
C GLY A 258 -14.60 -24.85 -11.41
N LYS A 259 -14.63 -23.64 -12.00
CA LYS A 259 -13.42 -22.80 -12.11
C LYS A 259 -13.13 -22.15 -10.76
N THR A 260 -11.87 -22.17 -10.33
CA THR A 260 -11.48 -21.61 -9.02
C THR A 260 -10.87 -20.22 -9.17
N TYR A 261 -11.22 -19.34 -8.23
CA TYR A 261 -10.64 -18.00 -8.11
C TYR A 261 -10.18 -17.77 -6.68
N LEU A 262 -9.12 -16.97 -6.54
CA LEU A 262 -8.61 -16.45 -5.29
C LEU A 262 -8.73 -14.93 -5.31
N VAL A 263 -9.59 -14.37 -4.44
CA VAL A 263 -9.57 -12.92 -4.17
C VAL A 263 -8.49 -12.61 -3.15
N HIS A 264 -7.93 -11.42 -3.20
CA HIS A 264 -6.91 -10.98 -2.25
C HIS A 264 -6.83 -9.46 -2.18
N LEU A 265 -6.37 -8.93 -1.06
CA LEU A 265 -6.04 -7.51 -1.00
C LEU A 265 -4.72 -7.21 -1.72
N GLY A 266 -4.54 -5.96 -2.14
CA GLY A 266 -3.29 -5.45 -2.67
C GLY A 266 -3.25 -3.92 -2.69
N GLY A 267 -2.06 -3.34 -2.67
CA GLY A 267 -1.85 -1.90 -2.79
C GLY A 267 -1.24 -1.53 -4.14
N ARG A 268 -1.62 -0.38 -4.68
CA ARG A 268 -0.98 0.24 -5.86
C ARG A 268 -0.15 1.45 -5.43
N PRO A 269 1.15 1.26 -5.13
CA PRO A 269 2.00 2.35 -4.70
C PRO A 269 2.21 3.38 -5.81
N THR A 270 2.25 4.64 -5.40
CA THR A 270 2.61 5.78 -6.23
C THR A 270 4.03 6.24 -5.93
N THR A 271 4.71 6.76 -6.95
CA THR A 271 6.06 7.36 -6.87
C THR A 271 7.14 6.39 -6.33
N GLN A 272 8.37 6.88 -6.15
CA GLN A 272 9.44 6.13 -5.50
C GLN A 272 9.23 5.99 -3.98
N ASN A 273 8.37 6.81 -3.38
CA ASN A 273 8.03 6.72 -1.95
C ASN A 273 7.13 5.53 -1.62
N ARG A 274 6.62 4.84 -2.65
CA ARG A 274 5.75 3.67 -2.53
C ARG A 274 4.56 3.91 -1.60
N ARG A 275 3.83 5.01 -1.83
CA ARG A 275 2.64 5.39 -1.05
C ARG A 275 1.36 4.94 -1.74
N CYS A 276 0.52 4.18 -1.05
CA CYS A 276 -0.76 3.67 -1.55
C CYS A 276 -1.88 4.62 -1.10
N VAL A 277 -2.09 5.72 -1.83
CA VAL A 277 -3.15 6.72 -1.52
C VAL A 277 -4.56 6.11 -1.56
N LEU A 278 -4.75 5.09 -2.38
CA LEU A 278 -6.00 4.34 -2.50
C LEU A 278 -6.20 3.33 -1.36
N GLY A 279 -5.23 3.21 -0.44
CA GLY A 279 -5.20 2.18 0.58
C GLY A 279 -4.95 0.78 0.00
N ARG A 280 -5.58 -0.21 0.62
CA ARG A 280 -5.62 -1.60 0.16
C ARG A 280 -6.92 -1.88 -0.57
N GLU A 281 -6.81 -2.45 -1.76
CA GLU A 281 -7.89 -2.68 -2.74
C GLU A 281 -8.10 -4.18 -2.94
N THR A 282 -9.25 -4.62 -3.44
CA THR A 282 -9.52 -6.05 -3.70
C THR A 282 -9.21 -6.43 -5.15
N ASN A 283 -8.46 -7.52 -5.30
CA ASN A 283 -8.02 -8.09 -6.57
C ASN A 283 -8.50 -9.54 -6.68
N ILE A 284 -8.52 -10.07 -7.90
CA ILE A 284 -8.88 -11.47 -8.18
C ILE A 284 -7.80 -12.15 -9.01
N GLN A 285 -7.55 -13.43 -8.75
CA GLN A 285 -6.65 -14.30 -9.51
C GLN A 285 -7.36 -15.59 -9.90
N GLU A 286 -7.12 -16.08 -11.10
CA GLU A 286 -7.52 -17.43 -11.48
C GLU A 286 -6.62 -18.45 -10.78
N ALA A 287 -7.22 -19.50 -10.22
CA ALA A 287 -6.52 -20.60 -9.58
C ALA A 287 -7.01 -21.94 -10.13
N TYR A 288 -6.22 -22.99 -9.92
CA TYR A 288 -6.56 -24.34 -10.34
C TYR A 288 -6.04 -25.38 -9.35
N TRP A 289 -6.77 -26.48 -9.23
CA TRP A 289 -6.35 -27.63 -8.45
C TRP A 289 -5.47 -28.56 -9.31
N GLY A 290 -4.28 -28.88 -8.84
CA GLY A 290 -3.38 -29.85 -9.47
C GLY A 290 -3.77 -31.30 -9.20
N ASP A 291 -3.17 -32.23 -9.94
CA ASP A 291 -3.36 -33.68 -9.76
C ASP A 291 -2.89 -34.17 -8.36
N ASP A 292 -2.11 -33.36 -7.66
CA ASP A 292 -1.62 -33.58 -6.31
C ASP A 292 -2.59 -33.06 -5.21
N ASP A 293 -3.81 -32.66 -5.59
CA ASP A 293 -4.82 -32.03 -4.74
C ASP A 293 -4.33 -30.70 -4.12
N TRP A 294 -3.40 -29.96 -4.73
CA TRP A 294 -3.00 -28.62 -4.26
C TRP A 294 -3.58 -27.52 -5.15
N LEU A 295 -3.91 -26.37 -4.53
CA LEU A 295 -4.36 -25.18 -5.26
C LEU A 295 -3.16 -24.34 -5.69
N TYR A 296 -3.08 -24.04 -6.99
CA TYR A 296 -2.07 -23.18 -7.59
C TYR A 296 -2.72 -21.94 -8.20
N VAL A 297 -2.07 -20.78 -8.08
CA VAL A 297 -2.48 -19.55 -8.75
C VAL A 297 -1.89 -19.53 -10.17
N LYS A 298 -2.74 -19.30 -11.18
CA LYS A 298 -2.31 -19.21 -12.59
C LYS A 298 -1.36 -18.02 -12.76
N ASN A 299 -0.17 -18.29 -13.31
CA ASN A 299 0.94 -17.33 -13.44
C ASN A 299 1.51 -16.81 -12.09
N GLY A 300 1.14 -17.42 -10.97
CA GLY A 300 1.62 -17.05 -9.64
C GLY A 300 3.10 -17.41 -9.40
N PRO A 301 3.66 -17.05 -8.23
CA PRO A 301 2.97 -16.46 -7.08
C PRO A 301 2.74 -14.95 -7.19
N VAL A 302 3.32 -14.26 -8.17
CA VAL A 302 3.12 -12.82 -8.37
C VAL A 302 1.72 -12.56 -8.93
N PRO A 303 0.92 -11.64 -8.36
CA PRO A 303 -0.44 -11.38 -8.83
C PRO A 303 -0.45 -10.85 -10.27
N SER A 304 -1.34 -11.39 -11.09
CA SER A 304 -1.58 -10.89 -12.45
C SER A 304 -2.41 -9.60 -12.39
N LEU A 305 -2.04 -8.62 -13.23
CA LEU A 305 -2.83 -7.39 -13.40
C LEU A 305 -4.09 -7.62 -14.22
N HIS A 306 -4.04 -8.52 -15.20
CA HIS A 306 -5.17 -8.89 -16.04
C HIS A 306 -5.51 -10.36 -15.82
N VAL A 307 -6.78 -10.65 -15.55
CA VAL A 307 -7.25 -11.99 -15.17
C VAL A 307 -8.47 -12.36 -15.97
N GLU A 308 -8.50 -13.60 -16.46
CA GLU A 308 -9.64 -14.15 -17.18
C GLU A 308 -10.79 -14.44 -16.22
N VAL A 309 -11.93 -13.77 -16.41
CA VAL A 309 -13.15 -13.93 -15.61
C VAL A 309 -14.36 -14.24 -16.51
N PRO A 310 -15.51 -14.70 -15.97
CA PRO A 310 -16.69 -14.96 -16.79
C PRO A 310 -17.27 -13.70 -17.46
N GLY A 311 -17.29 -12.57 -16.74
CA GLY A 311 -17.89 -11.31 -17.17
C GLY A 311 -16.99 -10.41 -18.02
N ILE A 312 -17.62 -9.51 -18.77
CA ILE A 312 -16.94 -8.39 -19.44
C ILE A 312 -17.05 -7.18 -18.54
N ARG A 313 -15.90 -6.60 -18.15
CA ARG A 313 -15.85 -5.43 -17.28
C ARG A 313 -16.47 -4.20 -17.97
N ASP A 314 -17.36 -3.53 -17.27
CA ASP A 314 -17.89 -2.21 -17.61
C ASP A 314 -17.41 -1.18 -16.59
N ASP A 315 -16.52 -0.28 -17.01
CA ASP A 315 -16.00 0.80 -16.19
C ASP A 315 -16.78 2.12 -16.36
N ALA A 316 -17.90 2.14 -17.08
CA ALA A 316 -18.67 3.37 -17.31
C ALA A 316 -19.10 4.01 -15.99
N ALA A 317 -19.63 3.23 -15.04
CA ALA A 317 -20.00 3.72 -13.72
C ALA A 317 -18.77 4.13 -12.88
N TYR A 318 -17.64 3.44 -13.03
CA TYR A 318 -16.40 3.75 -12.32
C TYR A 318 -15.84 5.13 -12.73
N TRP A 319 -15.87 5.44 -14.03
CA TRP A 319 -15.41 6.74 -14.57
C TRP A 319 -16.48 7.82 -14.66
N ALA A 320 -17.72 7.55 -14.23
CA ALA A 320 -18.78 8.56 -14.21
C ALA A 320 -18.58 9.56 -13.07
N GLU A 321 -18.89 10.83 -13.33
CA GLU A 321 -19.06 11.84 -12.29
C GLU A 321 -20.15 11.41 -11.31
N GLN A 322 -19.84 11.50 -10.02
CA GLN A 322 -20.77 11.21 -8.94
C GLN A 322 -21.24 12.53 -8.33
N GLN A 323 -22.53 12.82 -8.48
CA GLN A 323 -23.17 13.99 -7.91
C GLN A 323 -24.17 13.58 -6.84
N TYR A 324 -23.98 14.06 -5.62
CA TYR A 324 -24.82 13.78 -4.46
C TYR A 324 -25.64 15.02 -4.14
N THR A 325 -26.93 14.97 -4.46
CA THR A 325 -27.92 16.05 -4.19
C THR A 325 -28.74 15.82 -2.92
N PHE A 326 -28.53 14.70 -2.22
CA PHE A 326 -29.19 14.37 -0.95
C PHE A 326 -30.73 14.31 -0.96
N GLU A 327 -31.39 14.43 -2.12
CA GLU A 327 -32.86 14.32 -2.26
C GLU A 327 -33.42 12.97 -1.78
N LYS A 328 -32.62 11.91 -1.90
CA LYS A 328 -32.96 10.54 -1.49
C LYS A 328 -32.25 10.12 -0.20
N GLY A 329 -31.87 11.10 0.61
CA GLY A 329 -31.04 10.89 1.79
C GLY A 329 -29.56 10.70 1.47
N LEU A 330 -28.81 10.18 2.45
CA LEU A 330 -27.38 9.99 2.32
C LEU A 330 -27.08 8.79 1.41
N HIS A 331 -26.35 9.03 0.31
CA HIS A 331 -25.99 7.98 -0.62
C HIS A 331 -25.08 6.93 0.03
N LYS A 332 -25.22 5.66 -0.38
CA LYS A 332 -24.43 4.53 0.13
C LYS A 332 -22.94 4.62 -0.16
N ASP A 333 -22.42 5.59 -0.91
CA ASP A 333 -20.96 5.76 -1.06
C ASP A 333 -20.35 6.51 0.11
N LEU A 334 -21.18 7.31 0.79
CA LEU A 334 -20.79 8.16 1.89
C LEU A 334 -20.80 7.34 3.19
N GLN A 335 -19.80 7.62 4.03
CA GLN A 335 -19.62 7.08 5.37
C GLN A 335 -19.21 8.21 6.32
N TRP A 336 -19.32 7.93 7.61
CA TRP A 336 -18.87 8.80 8.69
C TRP A 336 -18.04 7.98 9.68
N LEU A 337 -17.48 8.63 10.69
CA LEU A 337 -16.59 7.97 11.64
C LEU A 337 -17.35 7.54 12.89
N ARG A 338 -17.19 6.25 13.24
CA ARG A 338 -17.39 5.60 14.54
C ARG A 338 -18.79 5.56 15.13
N THR A 339 -19.48 6.69 15.19
CA THR A 339 -20.71 6.83 15.98
C THR A 339 -21.91 6.20 15.27
N PRO A 340 -22.72 5.39 15.97
CA PRO A 340 -24.02 4.95 15.47
C PRO A 340 -25.12 6.02 15.65
N GLU A 341 -24.85 7.12 16.36
CA GLU A 341 -25.79 8.20 16.67
C GLU A 341 -25.81 9.25 15.54
N THR A 342 -26.38 8.90 14.38
CA THR A 342 -26.33 9.74 13.17
C THR A 342 -27.03 11.08 13.32
N ASP A 343 -28.15 11.11 14.05
CA ASP A 343 -28.94 12.30 14.34
C ASP A 343 -28.16 13.37 15.12
N ARG A 344 -27.08 12.97 15.79
CA ARG A 344 -26.17 13.90 16.46
C ARG A 344 -25.20 14.59 15.50
N ILE A 345 -24.95 14.07 14.31
CA ILE A 345 -23.86 14.56 13.44
C ILE A 345 -24.35 15.09 12.09
N PHE A 346 -25.43 14.56 11.52
CA PHE A 346 -25.97 15.06 10.26
C PHE A 346 -27.45 14.77 10.05
N SER A 347 -28.06 15.51 9.12
CA SER A 347 -29.36 15.22 8.54
C SER A 347 -29.36 15.52 7.04
N THR A 348 -30.29 14.91 6.31
CA THR A 348 -30.49 15.16 4.87
C THR A 348 -31.91 15.66 4.63
N ASP A 349 -32.11 16.96 4.83
CA ASP A 349 -33.41 17.63 4.72
C ASP A 349 -33.44 18.49 3.45
N ASP A 350 -34.59 18.55 2.77
CA ASP A 350 -34.83 19.41 1.60
C ASP A 350 -33.78 19.31 0.47
N GLY A 351 -33.24 18.10 0.23
CA GLY A 351 -32.22 17.90 -0.80
C GLY A 351 -30.87 18.56 -0.47
N LYS A 352 -30.52 18.65 0.82
CA LYS A 352 -29.24 19.17 1.29
C LYS A 352 -28.68 18.29 2.40
N LEU A 353 -27.37 18.35 2.61
CA LEU A 353 -26.72 17.73 3.76
C LEU A 353 -26.44 18.80 4.82
N THR A 354 -27.05 18.68 5.99
CA THR A 354 -26.74 19.53 7.14
C THR A 354 -25.81 18.77 8.07
N LEU A 355 -24.60 19.29 8.28
CA LEU A 355 -23.69 18.80 9.32
C LEU A 355 -23.87 19.65 10.58
N ILE A 356 -23.98 18.99 11.72
CA ILE A 356 -24.17 19.64 13.01
C ILE A 356 -22.81 19.67 13.72
N GLY A 357 -22.27 20.85 13.98
CA GLY A 357 -20.93 21.03 14.55
C GLY A 357 -20.73 20.27 15.85
N ARG A 358 -19.67 19.45 15.90
CA ARG A 358 -19.26 18.65 17.07
C ARG A 358 -17.77 18.83 17.31
N GLU A 359 -17.06 17.73 17.58
CA GLU A 359 -15.65 17.73 17.88
C GLU A 359 -14.81 18.02 16.63
N THR A 360 -13.51 18.25 16.84
CA THR A 360 -12.57 18.49 15.74
C THR A 360 -12.45 17.29 14.82
N ILE A 361 -12.07 17.55 13.57
CA ILE A 361 -11.54 16.51 12.70
C ILE A 361 -10.42 15.73 13.42
N GLY A 362 -10.44 14.41 13.29
CA GLY A 362 -9.53 13.50 13.98
C GLY A 362 -9.96 13.04 15.39
N SER A 363 -11.04 13.56 15.98
CA SER A 363 -11.55 13.03 17.27
C SER A 363 -12.05 11.59 17.18
N TRP A 364 -11.88 10.78 18.23
CA TRP A 364 -12.34 9.38 18.21
C TRP A 364 -13.80 9.21 18.65
N PHE A 365 -14.54 10.28 18.95
CA PHE A 365 -15.93 10.17 19.40
C PHE A 365 -16.91 10.71 18.35
N GLU A 366 -17.27 11.98 18.41
CA GLU A 366 -18.35 12.57 17.60
C GLU A 366 -17.79 13.59 16.62
N GLN A 367 -17.36 13.13 15.44
CA GLN A 367 -17.01 13.98 14.31
C GLN A 367 -18.21 14.12 13.37
N ALA A 368 -18.63 15.34 13.07
CA ALA A 368 -19.53 15.58 11.94
C ALA A 368 -18.71 15.64 10.64
N LEU A 369 -18.32 14.47 10.16
CA LEU A 369 -17.62 14.23 8.90
C LEU A 369 -18.43 13.23 8.08
N VAL A 370 -18.72 13.59 6.82
CA VAL A 370 -19.36 12.72 5.84
C VAL A 370 -18.49 12.70 4.59
N ALA A 371 -17.98 11.52 4.23
CA ALA A 371 -16.98 11.38 3.18
C ALA A 371 -17.14 10.09 2.38
N ARG A 372 -16.58 10.08 1.17
CA ARG A 372 -16.43 8.89 0.32
C ARG A 372 -14.96 8.54 0.11
N ARG A 373 -14.70 7.30 -0.28
CA ARG A 373 -13.36 6.81 -0.64
C ARG A 373 -12.82 7.54 -1.88
N GLN A 374 -11.52 7.80 -1.86
CA GLN A 374 -10.76 8.02 -3.08
C GLN A 374 -10.58 6.68 -3.81
N THR A 375 -11.09 6.59 -5.04
CA THR A 375 -11.01 5.38 -5.88
C THR A 375 -10.20 5.57 -7.16
N HIS A 376 -9.70 6.79 -7.38
CA HIS A 376 -8.89 7.18 -8.54
C HIS A 376 -7.64 7.94 -8.05
N PHE A 377 -6.53 7.80 -8.79
CA PHE A 377 -5.30 8.54 -8.48
C PHE A 377 -5.46 10.04 -8.69
N SER A 378 -6.24 10.43 -9.71
CA SER A 378 -6.58 11.82 -9.99
C SER A 378 -8.10 12.01 -10.01
N TYR A 379 -8.57 13.08 -9.39
CA TYR A 379 -9.99 13.44 -9.32
C TYR A 379 -10.17 14.90 -8.91
N ASP A 380 -11.39 15.42 -9.10
CA ASP A 380 -11.85 16.69 -8.57
C ASP A 380 -12.99 16.44 -7.58
N ALA A 381 -13.07 17.25 -6.53
CA ALA A 381 -14.20 17.26 -5.62
C ALA A 381 -14.65 18.69 -5.33
N GLU A 382 -15.96 18.90 -5.22
CA GLU A 382 -16.52 20.22 -4.91
C GLU A 382 -17.83 20.15 -4.14
N THR A 383 -18.15 21.25 -3.48
CA THR A 383 -19.41 21.47 -2.75
C THR A 383 -19.69 22.97 -2.66
N THR A 384 -20.91 23.34 -2.27
CA THR A 384 -21.27 24.69 -1.84
C THR A 384 -21.79 24.64 -0.41
N VAL A 385 -21.21 25.45 0.47
CA VAL A 385 -21.54 25.51 1.90
C VAL A 385 -22.16 26.85 2.28
N ASP A 386 -23.24 26.81 3.05
CA ASP A 386 -23.79 27.92 3.83
C ASP A 386 -23.41 27.71 5.30
N PHE A 387 -22.56 28.59 5.83
CA PHE A 387 -22.05 28.51 7.19
C PHE A 387 -21.71 29.90 7.73
N LYS A 388 -22.10 30.14 8.99
CA LYS A 388 -22.01 31.45 9.66
C LYS A 388 -21.24 31.32 10.98
N PRO A 389 -19.92 31.04 10.93
CA PRO A 389 -19.11 30.95 12.14
C PRO A 389 -19.04 32.30 12.84
N THR A 390 -19.07 32.30 14.16
CA THR A 390 -18.96 33.51 14.98
C THR A 390 -17.55 33.73 15.54
N ASP A 391 -16.72 32.69 15.57
CA ASP A 391 -15.33 32.72 16.03
C ASP A 391 -14.51 31.55 15.45
N GLU A 392 -13.22 31.47 15.82
CA GLU A 392 -12.25 30.50 15.29
C GLU A 392 -12.48 29.06 15.76
N ARG A 393 -13.40 28.85 16.71
CA ARG A 393 -13.76 27.53 17.24
C ARG A 393 -14.84 26.85 16.40
N GLN A 394 -15.41 27.56 15.43
CA GLN A 394 -16.42 27.08 14.48
C GLN A 394 -15.84 27.05 13.07
N PHE A 395 -15.83 25.87 12.46
CA PHE A 395 -15.29 25.70 11.11
C PHE A 395 -15.96 24.56 10.36
N ALA A 396 -16.22 24.77 9.07
CA ALA A 396 -16.82 23.77 8.19
C ALA A 396 -16.27 23.88 6.76
N GLY A 397 -16.21 22.77 6.02
CA GLY A 397 -15.76 22.84 4.62
C GLY A 397 -15.44 21.49 4.00
N LEU A 398 -14.42 21.48 3.12
CA LEU A 398 -14.04 20.36 2.27
C LEU A 398 -12.68 19.78 2.68
N THR A 399 -12.61 18.46 2.88
CA THR A 399 -11.39 17.77 3.36
C THR A 399 -10.98 16.58 2.49
N ALA A 400 -9.67 16.41 2.31
CA ALA A 400 -9.04 15.15 1.97
C ALA A 400 -8.46 14.54 3.26
N TYR A 401 -8.96 13.38 3.68
CA TYR A 401 -8.76 12.83 5.01
C TYR A 401 -8.29 11.38 4.94
N TYR A 402 -7.28 11.04 5.74
CA TYR A 402 -6.92 9.65 6.01
C TYR A 402 -7.20 9.30 7.48
N CYS A 403 -6.58 10.06 8.40
CA CYS A 403 -6.75 9.93 9.83
C CYS A 403 -6.38 11.26 10.52
N ARG A 404 -6.42 11.30 11.85
CA ARG A 404 -6.05 12.51 12.63
C ARG A 404 -4.61 13.00 12.42
N PHE A 405 -3.73 12.17 11.86
CA PHE A 405 -2.31 12.49 11.63
C PHE A 405 -2.03 12.95 10.18
N ASN A 406 -3.01 12.78 9.28
CA ASN A 406 -2.87 13.03 7.85
C ASN A 406 -4.20 13.49 7.25
N PHE A 407 -4.31 14.81 7.07
CA PHE A 407 -5.45 15.41 6.37
C PHE A 407 -5.08 16.79 5.83
N PHE A 408 -5.87 17.21 4.85
CA PHE A 408 -5.93 18.57 4.34
C PHE A 408 -7.39 19.05 4.41
N TYR A 409 -7.62 20.27 4.90
CA TYR A 409 -8.96 20.76 5.17
C TYR A 409 -9.06 22.25 4.84
N LEU A 410 -9.84 22.59 3.80
CA LEU A 410 -10.22 23.97 3.49
C LEU A 410 -11.51 24.29 4.23
N THR A 411 -11.46 25.27 5.13
CA THR A 411 -12.60 25.65 5.98
C THR A 411 -13.08 27.06 5.71
N VAL A 412 -14.39 27.25 5.87
CA VAL A 412 -15.01 28.51 6.25
C VAL A 412 -14.99 28.59 7.77
N THR A 413 -14.35 29.61 8.33
CA THR A 413 -14.27 29.89 9.78
C THR A 413 -14.41 31.40 10.01
N ALA A 414 -14.28 31.86 11.25
CA ALA A 414 -14.19 33.27 11.57
C ALA A 414 -12.96 33.54 12.43
N HIS A 415 -12.35 34.70 12.26
CA HIS A 415 -11.35 35.19 13.19
C HIS A 415 -12.00 35.57 14.54
N SER A 416 -11.19 35.78 15.57
CA SER A 416 -11.66 36.11 16.94
C SER A 416 -12.51 37.39 17.07
N ASP A 417 -12.49 38.26 16.07
CA ASP A 417 -13.35 39.45 15.96
C ASP A 417 -14.66 39.20 15.18
N GLY A 418 -14.91 37.95 14.79
CA GLY A 418 -16.09 37.52 14.03
C GLY A 418 -16.00 37.74 12.53
N GLN A 419 -14.85 38.21 12.02
CA GLN A 419 -14.66 38.38 10.59
C GLN A 419 -14.49 37.00 9.91
N ARG A 420 -15.36 36.67 8.95
CA ARG A 420 -15.36 35.38 8.26
C ARG A 420 -14.15 35.26 7.33
N GLU A 421 -13.51 34.10 7.34
CA GLU A 421 -12.32 33.80 6.54
C GLU A 421 -12.30 32.36 6.03
N LEU A 422 -11.44 32.13 5.03
CA LEU A 422 -11.05 30.82 4.55
C LEU A 422 -9.68 30.45 5.11
N LEU A 423 -9.60 29.29 5.75
CA LEU A 423 -8.37 28.77 6.36
C LEU A 423 -8.07 27.37 5.81
N ILE A 424 -6.81 27.11 5.49
CA ILE A 424 -6.34 25.76 5.16
C ILE A 424 -5.64 25.20 6.41
N MET A 425 -6.20 24.12 6.94
CA MET A 425 -5.57 23.31 7.98
C MET A 425 -4.98 22.05 7.37
N SER A 426 -3.76 21.70 7.76
CA SER A 426 -3.14 20.41 7.42
C SER A 426 -2.49 19.77 8.63
N SER A 427 -2.57 18.45 8.67
CA SER A 427 -1.76 17.59 9.52
C SER A 427 -1.00 16.66 8.59
N GLU A 428 0.33 16.71 8.61
CA GLU A 428 1.18 16.10 7.58
C GLU A 428 2.13 15.08 8.19
N SER A 429 1.72 13.80 8.21
CA SER A 429 2.49 12.69 8.80
C SER A 429 2.90 12.97 10.24
N SER A 430 1.98 13.51 11.04
CA SER A 430 2.27 14.12 12.33
C SER A 430 2.12 13.17 13.53
N TYR A 431 2.24 11.87 13.32
CA TYR A 431 2.18 10.91 14.43
C TYR A 431 3.44 11.02 15.32
N PRO A 432 3.32 10.81 16.64
CA PRO A 432 2.12 10.39 17.38
C PRO A 432 1.18 11.52 17.82
N ASP A 433 1.56 12.77 17.58
CA ASP A 433 0.94 13.90 18.26
C ASP A 433 -0.34 14.42 17.57
N GLY A 434 -0.45 14.30 16.25
CA GLY A 434 -1.58 14.87 15.50
C GLY A 434 -1.49 16.39 15.34
N ASN A 435 -0.27 16.94 15.34
CA ASN A 435 -0.06 18.38 15.23
C ASN A 435 -0.50 18.93 13.86
N LEU A 436 -1.04 20.15 13.89
CA LEU A 436 -1.25 20.94 12.69
C LEU A 436 0.07 21.55 12.20
N ASN A 437 0.20 21.72 10.89
CA ASN A 437 1.33 22.42 10.30
C ASN A 437 1.23 23.92 10.58
N THR A 438 2.28 24.52 11.14
CA THR A 438 2.31 25.95 11.53
C THR A 438 3.62 26.61 11.11
N PRO A 439 3.62 27.93 10.79
CA PRO A 439 2.46 28.82 10.72
C PRO A 439 1.46 28.41 9.62
N PHE A 440 0.18 28.71 9.81
CA PHE A 440 -0.83 28.41 8.80
C PHE A 440 -0.57 29.18 7.51
N ILE A 441 -1.06 28.62 6.39
CA ILE A 441 -1.19 29.35 5.13
C ILE A 441 -2.06 30.59 5.39
N GLU A 442 -1.66 31.73 4.83
CA GLU A 442 -2.32 33.01 5.09
C GLU A 442 -3.83 32.93 4.78
N PRO A 443 -4.71 33.19 5.78
CA PRO A 443 -6.15 33.08 5.60
C PRO A 443 -6.67 34.12 4.61
N VAL A 444 -7.79 33.80 3.95
CA VAL A 444 -8.44 34.75 3.04
C VAL A 444 -9.74 35.26 3.63
N GLN A 445 -9.76 36.56 3.93
CA GLN A 445 -10.97 37.24 4.41
C GLN A 445 -12.07 37.22 3.36
N ILE A 446 -13.30 36.89 3.77
CA ILE A 446 -14.49 36.84 2.92
C ILE A 446 -15.65 37.62 3.56
N PRO A 447 -16.67 38.07 2.81
CA PRO A 447 -17.83 38.72 3.41
C PRO A 447 -18.45 37.86 4.51
N ASN A 448 -19.07 38.43 5.54
CA ASN A 448 -19.67 37.67 6.66
C ASN A 448 -20.96 36.90 6.28
N GLU A 449 -21.52 37.17 5.10
CA GLU A 449 -22.74 36.54 4.60
C GLU A 449 -22.52 35.94 3.20
N GLY A 450 -23.46 35.08 2.79
CA GLY A 450 -23.43 34.42 1.49
C GLY A 450 -22.74 33.06 1.51
N LYS A 451 -23.03 32.24 0.50
CA LYS A 451 -22.50 30.88 0.36
C LYS A 451 -21.11 30.89 -0.24
N VAL A 452 -20.36 29.82 0.02
CA VAL A 452 -19.03 29.63 -0.54
C VAL A 452 -18.96 28.30 -1.27
N LYS A 453 -18.55 28.33 -2.55
CA LYS A 453 -18.18 27.13 -3.28
C LYS A 453 -16.75 26.76 -2.92
N LEU A 454 -16.53 25.51 -2.51
CA LEU A 454 -15.22 24.95 -2.17
C LEU A 454 -14.91 23.81 -3.14
N ALA A 455 -13.67 23.73 -3.60
CA ALA A 455 -13.23 22.63 -4.45
C ALA A 455 -11.78 22.23 -4.16
N LEU A 456 -11.45 20.99 -4.49
CA LEU A 456 -10.07 20.51 -4.54
C LEU A 456 -9.85 19.69 -5.81
N THR A 457 -8.61 19.69 -6.27
CA THR A 457 -8.16 18.85 -7.38
C THR A 457 -6.96 18.04 -6.91
N ILE A 458 -6.92 16.76 -7.28
CA ILE A 458 -5.76 15.89 -7.08
C ILE A 458 -5.25 15.42 -8.44
N ARG A 459 -3.94 15.62 -8.70
CA ARG A 459 -3.24 15.21 -9.92
C ARG A 459 -1.95 14.48 -9.53
N GLY A 460 -1.99 13.15 -9.50
CA GLY A 460 -0.91 12.36 -8.90
C GLY A 460 -0.67 12.80 -7.44
N PRO A 461 0.53 13.28 -7.06
CA PRO A 461 0.79 13.77 -5.71
C PRO A 461 0.34 15.22 -5.46
N ALA A 462 -0.11 15.98 -6.46
CA ALA A 462 -0.43 17.39 -6.29
C ALA A 462 -1.89 17.59 -5.85
N LEU A 463 -2.11 18.23 -4.70
CA LEU A 463 -3.42 18.71 -4.23
C LEU A 463 -3.47 20.24 -4.34
N GLN A 464 -4.49 20.79 -4.99
CA GLN A 464 -4.77 22.23 -4.99
C GLN A 464 -6.21 22.50 -4.55
N PHE A 465 -6.38 23.42 -3.62
CA PHE A 465 -7.68 23.93 -3.20
C PHE A 465 -8.12 25.15 -4.02
N PHE A 466 -9.43 25.30 -4.16
CA PHE A 466 -10.09 26.40 -4.84
C PHE A 466 -11.33 26.85 -4.07
N TYR A 467 -11.72 28.11 -4.26
CA TYR A 467 -12.99 28.63 -3.77
C TYR A 467 -13.61 29.64 -4.74
N ALA A 468 -14.91 29.85 -4.61
CA ALA A 468 -15.62 30.95 -5.24
C ALA A 468 -16.68 31.51 -4.28
N LEU A 469 -16.82 32.83 -4.28
CA LEU A 469 -17.99 33.49 -3.68
C LEU A 469 -19.15 33.44 -4.66
N GLU A 470 -20.37 33.68 -4.16
CA GLU A 470 -21.58 33.67 -4.97
C GLU A 470 -21.46 34.60 -6.20
N GLY A 471 -21.72 34.04 -7.39
CA GLY A 471 -21.58 34.76 -8.67
C GLY A 471 -20.15 34.99 -9.17
N GLN A 472 -19.13 34.40 -8.53
CA GLN A 472 -17.72 34.50 -8.95
C GLN A 472 -17.18 33.18 -9.51
N GLU A 473 -16.09 33.28 -10.26
CA GLU A 473 -15.34 32.11 -10.77
C GLU A 473 -14.46 31.48 -9.68
N LEU A 474 -14.20 30.18 -9.82
CA LEU A 474 -13.26 29.45 -8.95
C LEU A 474 -11.85 30.03 -9.07
N LYS A 475 -11.23 30.32 -7.94
CA LYS A 475 -9.82 30.73 -7.83
C LYS A 475 -9.07 29.84 -6.87
N ALA A 476 -7.80 29.59 -7.18
CA ALA A 476 -6.91 28.83 -6.32
C ALA A 476 -6.68 29.55 -4.98
N ILE A 477 -6.56 28.78 -3.91
CA ILE A 477 -6.21 29.25 -2.56
C ILE A 477 -5.13 28.36 -1.97
N GLY A 478 -4.13 29.00 -1.35
CA GLY A 478 -2.97 28.31 -0.80
C GLY A 478 -2.04 27.69 -1.86
N PRO A 479 -0.93 27.07 -1.41
CA PRO A 479 0.01 26.38 -2.26
C PRO A 479 -0.53 25.03 -2.74
N VAL A 480 0.18 24.42 -3.70
CA VAL A 480 0.00 23.00 -4.04
C VAL A 480 0.60 22.14 -2.91
N LEU A 481 -0.19 21.21 -2.39
CA LEU A 481 0.13 20.32 -1.26
C LEU A 481 0.43 18.89 -1.74
N ASP A 482 1.14 18.09 -0.93
CA ASP A 482 1.47 16.69 -1.26
C ASP A 482 0.32 15.75 -0.89
N ALA A 483 -0.58 15.47 -1.83
CA ALA A 483 -1.65 14.49 -1.70
C ALA A 483 -1.17 13.08 -1.35
N SER A 484 0.10 12.73 -1.60
CA SER A 484 0.55 11.36 -1.36
C SER A 484 0.58 10.99 0.12
N ILE A 485 0.56 11.97 1.04
CA ILE A 485 0.56 11.70 2.48
C ILE A 485 -0.76 11.12 3.02
N VAL A 486 -1.88 11.26 2.30
CA VAL A 486 -3.14 10.59 2.69
C VAL A 486 -3.08 9.14 2.22
N SER A 487 -2.18 8.36 2.81
CA SER A 487 -1.88 6.97 2.45
C SER A 487 -1.58 6.12 3.68
N ASP A 488 -1.67 4.80 3.52
CA ASP A 488 -1.34 3.83 4.57
C ASP A 488 0.07 4.03 5.12
N GLU A 489 1.02 4.36 4.28
CA GLU A 489 2.42 4.53 4.66
C GLU A 489 2.66 5.78 5.53
N CYS A 490 1.70 6.70 5.58
CA CYS A 490 1.76 7.94 6.32
C CYS A 490 0.79 7.99 7.51
N GLY A 491 -0.22 7.10 7.56
CA GLY A 491 -1.39 7.09 8.47
C GLY A 491 -1.15 6.99 9.98
N GLY A 492 0.09 7.13 10.44
CA GLY A 492 0.50 7.26 11.82
C GLY A 492 1.50 6.20 12.27
N HIS A 493 1.30 4.95 11.88
CA HIS A 493 2.36 3.95 11.97
C HIS A 493 2.93 3.71 10.58
N GLN A 494 4.16 3.18 10.47
CA GLN A 494 4.61 2.60 9.20
C GLN A 494 3.57 1.57 8.72
N ALA A 495 3.59 1.20 7.43
CA ALA A 495 2.55 0.42 6.71
C ALA A 495 1.86 -0.76 7.43
N HIS A 496 2.45 -1.30 8.51
CA HIS A 496 1.87 -2.30 9.40
C HIS A 496 0.92 -1.77 10.49
N GLY A 497 0.56 -0.48 10.52
CA GLY A 497 -0.33 0.06 11.54
C GLY A 497 -1.33 1.10 11.04
N SER A 498 -1.56 1.18 9.73
CA SER A 498 -2.52 2.08 9.09
C SER A 498 -3.20 1.31 7.96
N PHE A 499 -4.53 1.18 8.04
CA PHE A 499 -5.24 0.08 7.37
C PHE A 499 -6.40 0.51 6.47
N THR A 500 -6.64 1.82 6.34
CA THR A 500 -7.78 2.38 5.61
C THR A 500 -7.40 2.78 4.17
N GLY A 501 -7.35 4.08 3.89
CA GLY A 501 -7.15 4.69 2.58
C GLY A 501 -7.66 6.13 2.58
N ALA A 502 -7.32 6.92 1.57
CA ALA A 502 -7.79 8.31 1.48
C ALA A 502 -9.32 8.40 1.28
N PHE A 503 -9.90 9.39 1.93
CA PHE A 503 -11.28 9.84 1.76
C PHE A 503 -11.31 11.30 1.35
N VAL A 504 -12.40 11.70 0.69
CA VAL A 504 -12.74 13.09 0.42
C VAL A 504 -14.19 13.32 0.82
N GLY A 505 -14.44 14.45 1.48
CA GLY A 505 -15.76 14.74 2.02
C GLY A 505 -15.87 16.11 2.65
N VAL A 506 -16.93 16.28 3.41
CA VAL A 506 -17.26 17.53 4.09
C VAL A 506 -17.35 17.33 5.59
N ALA A 507 -16.93 18.35 6.34
CA ALA A 507 -16.95 18.31 7.80
C ALA A 507 -17.45 19.61 8.41
N CYS A 508 -17.87 19.54 9.67
CA CYS A 508 -18.25 20.69 10.50
C CYS A 508 -17.84 20.44 11.96
N SER A 509 -17.20 21.43 12.57
CA SER A 509 -16.77 21.40 13.96
C SER A 509 -17.22 22.68 14.67
N ASP A 510 -17.60 22.52 15.94
CA ASP A 510 -18.03 23.62 16.80
C ASP A 510 -17.56 23.34 18.23
N LEU A 511 -16.39 23.88 18.57
CA LEU A 511 -15.77 23.69 19.89
C LEU A 511 -16.39 24.56 20.98
N ASN A 512 -17.36 25.42 20.62
CA ASN A 512 -18.17 26.13 21.60
C ASN A 512 -19.28 25.24 22.17
N GLY A 513 -19.55 24.09 21.54
CA GLY A 513 -20.62 23.19 21.94
C GLY A 513 -22.01 23.73 21.61
N THR A 514 -22.11 24.71 20.71
CA THR A 514 -23.37 25.34 20.31
C THR A 514 -24.13 24.56 19.24
N ALA A 515 -23.53 23.51 18.68
CA ALA A 515 -24.09 22.70 17.61
C ALA A 515 -24.38 23.50 16.32
N GLU A 516 -23.53 24.48 16.00
CA GLU A 516 -23.66 25.33 14.82
C GLU A 516 -23.71 24.49 13.54
N LYS A 517 -24.56 24.85 12.60
CA LYS A 517 -24.89 23.99 11.45
C LYS A 517 -24.27 24.51 10.18
N ALA A 518 -23.59 23.63 9.45
CA ALA A 518 -23.14 23.88 8.08
C ALA A 518 -24.05 23.15 7.10
N VAL A 519 -24.61 23.87 6.13
CA VAL A 519 -25.51 23.30 5.12
C VAL A 519 -24.78 23.20 3.80
N PHE A 520 -24.66 21.97 3.29
CA PHE A 520 -24.03 21.65 2.01
C PHE A 520 -25.10 21.35 0.97
N GLU A 521 -25.11 22.09 -0.13
CA GLU A 521 -26.14 21.95 -1.17
C GLU A 521 -25.98 20.67 -1.98
N TYR A 522 -24.74 20.27 -2.23
CA TYR A 522 -24.40 19.08 -2.98
C TYR A 522 -22.97 18.66 -2.63
N PHE A 523 -22.59 17.44 -2.99
CA PHE A 523 -21.19 17.04 -3.05
C PHE A 523 -20.93 16.38 -4.41
N THR A 524 -19.81 16.70 -5.04
CA THR A 524 -19.44 16.09 -6.32
C THR A 524 -18.05 15.47 -6.25
N TYR A 525 -17.90 14.33 -6.91
CA TYR A 525 -16.63 13.66 -7.17
C TYR A 525 -16.51 13.36 -8.67
N ARG A 526 -15.49 13.92 -9.32
CA ARG A 526 -15.23 13.76 -10.75
C ARG A 526 -13.92 13.01 -10.94
N PRO A 527 -13.94 11.75 -11.40
CA PRO A 527 -12.69 11.05 -11.70
C PRO A 527 -11.99 11.72 -12.89
N VAL A 528 -10.66 11.79 -12.85
CA VAL A 528 -9.85 12.42 -13.90
C VAL A 528 -8.77 11.44 -14.34
N GLN A 529 -8.61 11.29 -15.66
CA GLN A 529 -7.46 10.60 -16.22
C GLN A 529 -6.33 11.61 -16.40
N HIS A 530 -5.27 11.50 -15.60
CA HIS A 530 -4.12 12.40 -15.70
C HIS A 530 -2.84 11.65 -16.12
N GLU A 531 -1.94 12.33 -16.82
CA GLU A 531 -0.67 11.74 -17.27
C GLU A 531 0.23 11.31 -16.10
N SER A 532 0.15 12.02 -14.96
CA SER A 532 0.93 11.67 -13.75
C SER A 532 0.45 10.38 -13.08
N ASP A 533 -0.74 9.86 -13.44
CA ASP A 533 -1.21 8.57 -12.92
C ASP A 533 -0.37 7.40 -13.49
N ARG A 534 0.46 7.66 -14.52
CA ARG A 534 1.20 6.65 -15.29
C ARG A 534 2.55 7.20 -15.79
N PHE A 535 3.66 6.89 -15.12
CA PHE A 535 5.00 7.28 -15.62
C PHE A 535 5.49 6.32 -16.72
N CYS A 536 5.11 6.56 -17.99
CA CYS A 536 5.69 5.87 -19.14
C CYS A 536 5.51 6.65 -20.44
N ILE A 537 6.61 7.17 -20.99
CA ILE A 537 6.61 8.07 -22.15
C ILE A 537 6.11 7.37 -23.43
N VAL A 538 6.62 6.17 -23.73
CA VAL A 538 6.29 5.49 -24.99
C VAL A 538 4.93 4.78 -24.92
N ILE A 539 4.71 3.91 -23.93
CA ILE A 539 3.48 3.09 -23.86
C ILE A 539 2.27 3.93 -23.48
N TRP A 540 2.39 4.74 -22.44
CA TRP A 540 1.24 5.46 -21.91
C TRP A 540 1.15 6.89 -22.45
N GLY A 541 2.27 7.54 -22.78
CA GLY A 541 2.28 8.89 -23.36
C GLY A 541 1.89 8.94 -24.84
N ALA A 542 2.31 7.96 -25.65
CA ALA A 542 2.10 7.99 -27.11
C ALA A 542 1.23 6.83 -27.66
N ASN A 543 0.88 5.84 -26.83
CA ASN A 543 0.15 4.64 -27.26
C ASN A 543 -0.97 4.23 -26.29
N ASP A 544 -1.47 5.17 -25.47
CA ASP A 544 -2.64 5.04 -24.60
C ASP A 544 -2.66 3.82 -23.63
N GLY A 545 -1.50 3.19 -23.39
CA GLY A 545 -1.40 2.02 -22.53
C GLY A 545 -1.59 0.67 -23.19
N ASN A 546 -1.65 0.61 -24.52
CA ASN A 546 -1.84 -0.66 -25.21
C ASN A 546 -0.57 -1.54 -25.10
N LEU A 547 -0.67 -2.63 -24.34
CA LEU A 547 0.41 -3.60 -24.14
C LEU A 547 0.38 -4.77 -25.13
N GLY A 548 -0.65 -4.87 -25.98
CA GLY A 548 -0.89 -6.02 -26.84
C GLY A 548 -1.05 -7.35 -26.09
N SER A 549 -1.16 -8.45 -26.84
CA SER A 549 -1.31 -9.81 -26.30
C SER A 549 -0.08 -10.67 -26.62
N GLU A 550 0.43 -11.40 -25.61
CA GLU A 550 1.51 -12.39 -25.78
C GLU A 550 2.81 -11.86 -26.44
N CYS A 551 3.07 -10.55 -26.33
CA CYS A 551 4.20 -9.84 -26.95
C CYS A 551 5.61 -10.28 -26.48
N ASN A 552 5.70 -11.23 -25.54
CA ASN A 552 6.95 -11.87 -25.15
C ASN A 552 7.24 -13.14 -25.98
N LYS A 553 6.19 -13.80 -26.50
CA LYS A 553 6.31 -15.08 -27.21
C LYS A 553 6.36 -14.85 -28.73
N SER A 554 5.35 -14.20 -29.28
CA SER A 554 5.20 -13.93 -30.72
C SER A 554 5.00 -12.45 -30.99
N PHE A 555 5.38 -12.02 -32.19
CA PHE A 555 5.05 -10.69 -32.68
C PHE A 555 3.65 -10.67 -33.29
N SER A 556 2.88 -9.62 -32.99
CA SER A 556 1.62 -9.25 -33.65
C SER A 556 1.58 -7.72 -33.79
N ASP A 557 0.69 -7.20 -34.64
CA ASP A 557 0.56 -5.75 -34.84
C ASP A 557 0.14 -5.02 -33.56
N GLU A 558 -0.62 -5.68 -32.69
CA GLU A 558 -0.98 -5.16 -31.36
C GLU A 558 0.23 -4.96 -30.45
N CYS A 559 1.34 -5.65 -30.71
CA CYS A 559 2.58 -5.54 -29.94
C CYS A 559 3.48 -4.39 -30.38
N ILE A 560 3.12 -3.63 -31.44
CA ILE A 560 3.94 -2.54 -31.96
C ILE A 560 4.32 -1.52 -30.88
N PRO A 561 3.40 -1.02 -30.02
CA PRO A 561 3.76 -0.09 -28.94
C PRO A 561 4.82 -0.66 -27.99
N VAL A 562 4.64 -1.91 -27.56
CA VAL A 562 5.57 -2.61 -26.66
C VAL A 562 6.93 -2.82 -27.32
N PHE A 563 6.94 -3.23 -28.58
CA PHE A 563 8.17 -3.47 -29.33
C PHE A 563 8.94 -2.17 -29.58
N ARG A 564 8.24 -1.03 -29.77
CA ARG A 564 8.86 0.30 -29.86
C ARG A 564 9.42 0.77 -28.51
N ALA A 565 8.67 0.61 -27.43
CA ALA A 565 9.14 0.97 -26.09
C ALA A 565 10.39 0.20 -25.69
N ARG A 566 10.44 -1.11 -25.96
CA ARG A 566 11.63 -1.92 -25.69
C ARG A 566 12.83 -1.51 -26.54
N ALA A 567 12.61 -1.24 -27.83
CA ALA A 567 13.66 -0.74 -28.72
C ALA A 567 14.23 0.61 -28.24
N CYS A 568 13.38 1.52 -27.77
CA CYS A 568 13.79 2.80 -27.18
C CYS A 568 14.66 2.58 -25.93
N VAL A 569 14.19 1.77 -24.98
CA VAL A 569 14.92 1.46 -23.74
C VAL A 569 16.25 0.75 -24.04
N PHE A 570 16.26 -0.18 -25.00
CA PHE A 570 17.47 -0.87 -25.44
C PHE A 570 18.51 0.11 -26.00
N ALA A 571 18.08 1.01 -26.88
CA ALA A 571 18.96 2.02 -27.45
C ALA A 571 19.55 2.94 -26.38
N GLU A 572 18.69 3.48 -25.51
CA GLU A 572 19.06 4.35 -24.40
C GLU A 572 20.06 3.67 -23.45
N LEU A 573 19.71 2.50 -22.90
CA LEU A 573 20.58 1.78 -21.95
C LEU A 573 21.91 1.39 -22.57
N THR A 574 21.91 0.93 -23.82
CA THR A 574 23.14 0.55 -24.53
C THR A 574 24.07 1.75 -24.64
N TRP A 575 23.56 2.90 -25.08
CA TRP A 575 24.36 4.12 -25.18
C TRP A 575 24.84 4.63 -23.82
N MET A 576 23.99 4.63 -22.79
CA MET A 576 24.39 5.02 -21.43
C MET A 576 25.53 4.13 -20.91
N ILE A 577 25.43 2.80 -21.08
CA ILE A 577 26.47 1.85 -20.64
C ILE A 577 27.78 2.10 -21.38
N LEU A 578 27.73 2.31 -22.70
CA LEU A 578 28.93 2.52 -23.50
C LEU A 578 29.59 3.87 -23.18
N LEU A 579 28.81 4.94 -23.03
CA LEU A 579 29.32 6.24 -22.61
C LEU A 579 29.86 6.20 -21.17
N SER A 580 29.27 5.39 -20.29
CA SER A 580 29.78 5.16 -18.94
C SER A 580 31.23 4.66 -18.95
N ALA A 581 31.62 3.88 -19.96
CA ALA A 581 32.99 3.38 -20.08
C ALA A 581 34.02 4.51 -20.29
N TRP A 582 33.64 5.60 -20.95
CA TRP A 582 34.45 6.81 -21.05
C TRP A 582 34.36 7.67 -19.79
N GLU A 583 33.15 7.84 -19.25
CA GLU A 583 32.90 8.60 -18.03
C GLU A 583 33.71 8.04 -16.84
N PHE A 584 33.81 6.71 -16.71
CA PHE A 584 34.50 6.05 -15.60
C PHE A 584 36.02 5.93 -15.77
N LYS A 585 36.59 6.39 -16.89
CA LYS A 585 38.06 6.54 -17.01
C LYS A 585 38.61 7.45 -15.91
N SER A 586 37.80 8.38 -15.41
CA SER A 586 38.07 9.07 -14.16
C SER A 586 36.78 9.37 -13.40
N LEU A 587 36.72 8.93 -12.15
CA LEU A 587 35.60 9.25 -11.27
C LEU A 587 35.53 10.75 -10.90
N ARG A 588 36.57 11.55 -11.20
CA ARG A 588 36.64 12.97 -10.86
C ARG A 588 36.86 13.87 -12.06
N ARG A 589 37.68 13.51 -13.04
CA ARG A 589 37.93 14.35 -14.21
C ARG A 589 36.78 14.26 -15.19
N SER A 590 36.55 15.37 -15.88
CA SER A 590 35.54 15.45 -16.93
C SER A 590 35.91 14.53 -18.08
N MET A 591 34.94 13.84 -18.69
CA MET A 591 35.16 13.12 -19.94
C MET A 591 35.62 14.06 -21.06
N PHE A 592 35.22 15.34 -21.01
CA PHE A 592 35.64 16.37 -21.95
C PHE A 592 37.08 16.86 -21.74
N ARG A 593 37.71 16.48 -20.62
CA ARG A 593 39.10 16.79 -20.28
C ARG A 593 39.67 15.76 -19.29
N LEU A 594 40.04 14.60 -19.82
CA LEU A 594 40.57 13.47 -19.04
C LEU A 594 42.07 13.64 -18.77
N ASN A 595 42.81 14.22 -19.71
CA ASN A 595 44.23 14.50 -19.55
C ASN A 595 44.46 15.93 -19.03
N PRO A 596 44.98 16.12 -17.81
CA PRO A 596 45.23 17.43 -17.23
C PRO A 596 46.40 18.15 -17.91
N ASP A 597 47.31 17.39 -18.52
CA ASP A 597 48.55 17.92 -19.12
C ASP A 597 48.33 18.34 -20.58
N ASP A 598 47.08 18.30 -21.07
CA ASP A 598 46.73 18.73 -22.43
C ASP A 598 46.35 20.22 -22.47
N GLU A 599 47.17 21.00 -23.17
CA GLU A 599 46.99 22.44 -23.38
C GLU A 599 45.90 22.78 -24.42
N SER A 600 45.33 21.79 -25.10
CA SER A 600 44.22 21.99 -26.04
C SER A 600 43.00 22.62 -25.36
N ARG A 601 42.34 23.54 -26.07
CA ARG A 601 41.10 24.19 -25.63
C ARG A 601 39.92 23.20 -25.53
N PHE A 602 39.93 22.12 -26.30
CA PHE A 602 38.90 21.07 -26.28
C PHE A 602 39.51 19.70 -26.64
N PRO A 603 40.12 19.00 -25.67
CA PRO A 603 40.87 17.77 -25.94
C PRO A 603 39.99 16.52 -26.09
N LEU A 604 38.67 16.59 -25.92
CA LEU A 604 37.74 15.44 -25.89
C LEU A 604 38.12 14.32 -26.88
N PHE A 605 38.18 14.61 -28.18
CA PHE A 605 38.47 13.57 -29.18
C PHE A 605 39.87 12.96 -29.03
N LYS A 606 40.87 13.78 -28.71
CA LYS A 606 42.25 13.33 -28.48
C LYS A 606 42.32 12.45 -27.22
N ASP A 607 41.64 12.86 -26.15
CA ASP A 607 41.57 12.16 -24.88
C ASP A 607 40.84 10.81 -24.98
N LEU A 608 39.75 10.76 -25.74
CA LEU A 608 39.03 9.52 -26.02
C LEU A 608 39.84 8.60 -26.94
N TRP A 609 40.46 9.14 -28.00
CA TRP A 609 41.26 8.37 -28.96
C TRP A 609 42.57 7.82 -28.37
N SER A 610 43.08 8.40 -27.28
CA SER A 610 44.28 7.91 -26.59
C SER A 610 44.21 6.42 -26.25
N ASN A 611 43.01 5.92 -25.93
CA ASN A 611 42.74 4.49 -25.81
C ASN A 611 41.92 4.02 -27.01
N ARG A 612 42.61 3.73 -28.12
CA ARG A 612 41.99 3.31 -29.39
C ARG A 612 41.09 2.09 -29.24
N PHE A 613 41.44 1.16 -28.36
CA PHE A 613 40.63 -0.03 -28.11
C PHE A 613 39.29 0.35 -27.47
N LEU A 614 39.32 1.13 -26.39
CA LEU A 614 38.11 1.61 -25.71
C LEU A 614 37.26 2.52 -26.62
N PHE A 615 37.91 3.39 -27.38
CA PHE A 615 37.24 4.25 -28.36
C PHE A 615 36.43 3.41 -29.36
N TRP A 616 37.07 2.43 -30.01
CA TRP A 616 36.39 1.59 -30.99
C TRP A 616 35.37 0.65 -30.36
N ALA A 617 35.58 0.15 -29.14
CA ALA A 617 34.59 -0.65 -28.43
C ALA A 617 33.28 0.13 -28.20
N VAL A 618 33.39 1.39 -27.78
CA VAL A 618 32.23 2.28 -27.56
C VAL A 618 31.58 2.66 -28.89
N ILE A 619 32.35 3.06 -29.89
CA ILE A 619 31.80 3.49 -31.19
C ILE A 619 31.13 2.32 -31.93
N ILE A 620 31.78 1.16 -32.02
CA ILE A 620 31.22 -0.03 -32.69
C ILE A 620 29.97 -0.51 -31.93
N GLY A 621 30.01 -0.53 -30.59
CA GLY A 621 28.85 -0.85 -29.77
C GLY A 621 27.70 0.16 -29.94
N GLY A 622 28.01 1.44 -30.08
CA GLY A 622 27.01 2.49 -30.26
C GLY A 622 26.32 2.40 -31.62
N ILE A 623 27.11 2.11 -32.67
CA ILE A 623 26.60 1.91 -34.04
C ILE A 623 25.82 0.60 -34.15
N SER A 624 26.15 -0.45 -33.40
CA SER A 624 25.45 -1.74 -33.47
C SER A 624 24.00 -1.68 -33.00
N VAL A 625 23.59 -0.63 -32.28
CA VAL A 625 22.18 -0.41 -31.91
C VAL A 625 21.28 -0.30 -33.14
N PHE A 626 21.72 0.43 -34.18
CA PHE A 626 20.91 0.63 -35.40
C PHE A 626 20.57 -0.67 -36.14
N PRO A 627 21.53 -1.55 -36.51
CA PRO A 627 21.20 -2.82 -37.13
C PRO A 627 20.38 -3.73 -36.21
N VAL A 628 20.60 -3.70 -34.89
CA VAL A 628 19.78 -4.48 -33.95
C VAL A 628 18.32 -4.02 -33.93
N VAL A 629 18.07 -2.70 -34.07
CA VAL A 629 16.71 -2.13 -34.06
C VAL A 629 15.98 -2.30 -35.40
N TYR A 630 16.70 -2.28 -36.53
CA TYR A 630 16.06 -2.23 -37.86
C TYR A 630 16.15 -3.50 -38.71
N ILE A 631 17.01 -4.47 -38.39
CA ILE A 631 17.09 -5.72 -39.15
C ILE A 631 15.92 -6.63 -38.74
N PRO A 632 14.95 -6.94 -39.63
CA PRO A 632 13.67 -7.57 -39.29
C PRO A 632 13.76 -8.90 -38.53
N TYR A 633 14.77 -9.71 -38.81
CA TYR A 633 14.97 -10.98 -38.09
C TYR A 633 15.56 -10.75 -36.69
N VAL A 634 16.50 -9.83 -36.56
CA VAL A 634 17.20 -9.54 -35.31
C VAL A 634 16.27 -8.80 -34.34
N ASN A 635 15.56 -7.78 -34.81
CA ASN A 635 14.67 -7.01 -33.96
C ASN A 635 13.47 -7.86 -33.50
N HIS A 636 12.68 -8.48 -34.38
CA HIS A 636 11.42 -9.13 -33.98
C HIS A 636 11.62 -10.48 -33.31
N ASN A 637 12.58 -11.30 -33.78
CA ASN A 637 12.69 -12.68 -33.30
C ASN A 637 13.69 -12.86 -32.17
N LEU A 638 14.79 -12.11 -32.20
CA LEU A 638 15.85 -12.21 -31.18
C LEU A 638 15.62 -11.22 -30.03
N PHE A 639 15.47 -9.93 -30.35
CA PHE A 639 15.34 -8.88 -29.33
C PHE A 639 13.89 -8.54 -28.97
N LYS A 640 12.90 -9.03 -29.72
CA LYS A 640 11.47 -8.73 -29.52
C LYS A 640 11.16 -7.23 -29.53
N HIS A 641 11.78 -6.54 -30.48
CA HIS A 641 11.74 -5.10 -30.75
C HIS A 641 11.25 -4.84 -32.17
N THR A 642 10.86 -3.60 -32.46
CA THR A 642 10.56 -3.13 -33.82
C THR A 642 11.21 -1.77 -34.06
N GLY A 643 11.19 -1.31 -35.31
CA GLY A 643 11.76 -0.02 -35.69
C GLY A 643 11.10 1.14 -34.93
N ILE A 644 11.93 2.02 -34.37
CA ILE A 644 11.48 3.24 -33.68
C ILE A 644 11.63 4.48 -34.55
N THR A 645 10.95 5.56 -34.17
CA THR A 645 10.86 6.82 -34.91
C THR A 645 11.17 8.00 -33.99
N TRP A 646 10.15 8.71 -33.50
CA TRP A 646 10.29 9.82 -32.55
C TRP A 646 10.92 9.37 -31.22
N GLU A 647 10.81 8.08 -30.87
CA GLU A 647 11.41 7.51 -29.66
C GLU A 647 12.94 7.62 -29.68
N TRP A 648 13.59 7.76 -30.84
CA TRP A 648 15.01 8.13 -30.90
C TRP A 648 15.29 9.47 -30.22
N GLY A 649 14.38 10.43 -30.35
CA GLY A 649 14.48 11.72 -29.66
C GLY A 649 14.51 11.54 -28.15
N VAL A 650 13.71 10.60 -27.63
CA VAL A 650 13.72 10.24 -26.20
C VAL A 650 15.07 9.62 -25.82
N ALA A 651 15.52 8.58 -26.52
CA ALA A 651 16.80 7.92 -26.22
C ALA A 651 17.99 8.88 -26.26
N VAL A 652 18.05 9.79 -27.24
CA VAL A 652 19.09 10.81 -27.35
C VAL A 652 19.01 11.84 -26.21
N ALA A 653 17.81 12.36 -25.93
CA ALA A 653 17.61 13.36 -24.88
C ALA A 653 18.04 12.84 -23.51
N PHE A 654 17.65 11.61 -23.15
CA PHE A 654 18.03 11.00 -21.89
C PHE A 654 19.53 10.64 -21.84
N THR A 655 20.13 10.28 -22.98
CA THR A 655 21.60 10.09 -23.08
C THR A 655 22.36 11.39 -22.78
N ILE A 656 21.90 12.53 -23.30
CA ILE A 656 22.49 13.85 -23.02
C ILE A 656 22.31 14.21 -21.54
N LEU A 657 21.10 14.02 -21.01
CA LEU A 657 20.78 14.26 -19.60
C LEU A 657 21.70 13.44 -18.68
N PHE A 658 21.95 12.17 -19.03
CA PHE A 658 22.84 11.27 -18.30
C PHE A 658 24.28 11.79 -18.24
N VAL A 659 24.86 12.13 -19.40
CA VAL A 659 26.23 12.69 -19.48
C VAL A 659 26.31 13.98 -18.68
N PHE A 660 25.33 14.87 -18.84
CA PHE A 660 25.26 16.12 -18.09
C PHE A 660 25.22 15.87 -16.58
N GLY A 661 24.38 14.94 -16.11
CA GLY A 661 24.27 14.60 -14.69
C GLY A 661 25.58 14.08 -14.10
N ILE A 662 26.28 13.17 -14.80
CA ILE A 662 27.58 12.66 -14.35
C ILE A 662 28.62 13.79 -14.31
N GLU A 663 28.67 14.63 -15.33
CA GLU A 663 29.65 15.70 -15.43
C GLU A 663 29.41 16.82 -14.41
N ALA A 664 28.14 17.14 -14.15
CA ALA A 664 27.73 18.04 -13.07
C ALA A 664 28.15 17.47 -11.70
N TRP A 665 27.90 16.18 -11.46
CA TRP A 665 28.34 15.53 -10.22
C TRP A 665 29.86 15.51 -10.05
N LYS A 666 30.60 15.22 -11.13
CA LYS A 666 32.07 15.31 -11.13
C LYS A 666 32.55 16.73 -10.87
N PHE A 667 31.90 17.74 -11.44
CA PHE A 667 32.20 19.14 -11.16
C PHE A 667 32.01 19.47 -9.68
N VAL A 668 30.87 19.12 -9.09
CA VAL A 668 30.61 19.28 -7.65
C VAL A 668 31.72 18.63 -6.82
N LYS A 669 32.09 17.37 -7.12
CA LYS A 669 33.18 16.68 -6.40
C LYS A 669 34.53 17.40 -6.50
N ARG A 670 34.86 17.99 -7.65
CA ARG A 670 36.10 18.76 -7.84
C ARG A 670 36.07 20.09 -7.09
N THR A 671 34.95 20.79 -7.14
CA THR A 671 34.78 22.12 -6.53
C THR A 671 34.80 22.06 -5.00
N PHE A 672 34.19 21.03 -4.41
CA PHE A 672 34.05 20.90 -2.95
C PHE A 672 35.02 19.91 -2.31
N GLY A 673 35.98 19.35 -3.06
CA GLY A 673 36.96 18.40 -2.52
C GLY A 673 36.36 17.09 -1.97
N LEU A 674 35.08 16.79 -2.27
CA LEU A 674 34.36 15.65 -1.69
C LEU A 674 35.01 14.32 -2.07
N LEU A 675 35.20 13.43 -1.08
CA LEU A 675 35.79 12.09 -1.22
C LEU A 675 37.29 12.09 -1.57
N GLU A 676 38.05 13.08 -1.12
CA GLU A 676 39.52 13.02 -1.17
C GLU A 676 40.08 11.96 -0.22
N SER A 677 40.61 10.89 -0.81
CA SER A 677 41.66 10.12 -0.14
C SER A 677 42.95 10.88 -0.36
N GLY A 678 43.62 11.32 0.71
CA GLY A 678 44.91 12.03 0.62
C GLY A 678 45.92 11.29 -0.26
N ALA A 679 46.86 12.04 -0.85
CA ALA A 679 47.85 11.49 -1.77
C ALA A 679 48.62 10.31 -1.13
N VAL A 680 48.58 9.13 -1.76
CA VAL A 680 49.51 8.05 -1.40
C VAL A 680 50.90 8.46 -1.89
N VAL A 681 51.72 8.96 -0.97
CA VAL A 681 53.15 9.17 -1.21
C VAL A 681 53.79 7.81 -1.47
N ARG A 682 54.26 7.57 -2.70
CA ARG A 682 55.13 6.43 -2.99
C ARG A 682 56.55 6.76 -2.52
N GLY A 683 56.87 6.35 -1.29
CA GLY A 683 58.22 6.38 -0.72
C GLY A 683 58.70 4.99 -0.30
N SER A 684 59.97 4.71 -0.56
CA SER A 684 60.70 3.51 -0.13
C SER A 684 60.78 3.45 1.40
N PHE A 685 60.30 2.36 2.01
CA PHE A 685 60.64 1.86 3.36
C PHE A 685 60.97 2.93 4.43
N ASN A 686 59.98 3.34 5.23
CA ASN A 686 60.04 3.36 6.71
C ASN A 686 58.79 4.01 7.34
N GLN A 687 58.50 3.58 8.57
CA GLN A 687 57.41 4.03 9.45
C GLN A 687 57.62 5.46 9.98
N GLY A 688 56.50 6.13 10.29
CA GLY A 688 56.38 7.44 10.97
C GLY A 688 55.69 8.47 10.05
N GLU A 689 54.76 9.33 10.47
CA GLU A 689 54.20 9.74 11.76
C GLU A 689 52.89 10.52 11.40
N GLU A 690 51.82 10.42 12.19
CA GLU A 690 50.55 11.11 11.90
C GLU A 690 50.68 12.62 12.14
N SER A 691 50.62 13.43 11.06
CA SER A 691 50.40 14.87 11.17
C SER A 691 48.92 15.22 11.02
N THR A 692 48.41 15.81 12.10
CA THR A 692 47.17 16.57 12.30
C THR A 692 46.53 17.21 11.06
N GLY A 693 45.36 16.69 10.68
CA GLY A 693 44.39 17.34 9.79
C GLY A 693 42.96 17.03 10.25
N THR A 694 42.14 18.05 10.45
CA THR A 694 40.76 17.97 10.97
C THR A 694 39.83 17.22 10.02
N GLY A 695 39.62 15.93 10.30
CA GLY A 695 38.69 15.07 9.57
C GLY A 695 37.23 15.25 10.00
N MET A 696 36.35 15.56 9.05
CA MET A 696 34.91 15.42 9.18
C MET A 696 34.57 13.94 9.34
N ARG A 697 34.14 13.55 10.55
CA ARG A 697 33.86 12.16 10.93
C ARG A 697 32.57 11.68 10.24
N ARG A 698 32.67 10.49 9.62
CA ARG A 698 31.63 9.67 8.95
C ARG A 698 31.22 10.09 7.54
N THR A 699 32.15 9.91 6.61
CA THR A 699 31.78 9.53 5.23
C THR A 699 31.85 8.01 5.13
N MET A 700 30.83 7.37 4.54
CA MET A 700 30.80 5.93 4.30
C MET A 700 32.01 5.53 3.44
N THR A 701 32.96 4.83 4.05
CA THR A 701 34.11 4.28 3.35
C THR A 701 33.65 3.12 2.46
N MET A 702 34.03 3.16 1.18
CA MET A 702 33.94 2.05 0.22
C MET A 702 34.87 0.89 0.61
N SER A 703 34.63 0.29 1.77
CA SER A 703 35.32 -0.91 2.26
C SER A 703 34.39 -2.12 2.35
N SER A 704 33.11 -2.03 1.95
CA SER A 704 32.19 -3.18 1.89
C SER A 704 32.06 -3.85 0.51
N PHE A 705 32.76 -3.36 -0.54
CA PHE A 705 32.73 -4.00 -1.86
C PHE A 705 33.85 -5.03 -2.10
N LYS A 706 34.70 -5.29 -1.09
CA LYS A 706 35.72 -6.35 -1.15
C LYS A 706 35.20 -7.74 -0.76
N GLU A 707 33.96 -7.87 -0.28
CA GLU A 707 33.33 -9.17 -0.03
C GLU A 707 32.54 -9.72 -1.23
N TRP A 708 32.40 -8.96 -2.33
CA TRP A 708 31.69 -9.44 -3.53
C TRP A 708 32.59 -10.13 -4.56
N ALA A 709 33.91 -10.16 -4.34
CA ALA A 709 34.90 -10.73 -5.25
C ALA A 709 35.27 -12.21 -4.97
N SER A 710 34.59 -12.92 -4.07
CA SER A 710 34.90 -14.34 -3.77
C SER A 710 33.82 -15.37 -4.15
N PHE A 711 32.73 -14.98 -4.81
CA PHE A 711 31.65 -15.90 -5.19
C PHE A 711 31.64 -16.35 -6.68
N SER A 712 32.79 -16.32 -7.35
CA SER A 712 32.94 -16.86 -8.70
C SER A 712 34.31 -17.51 -8.91
N ARG A 713 34.41 -18.77 -8.46
CA ARG A 713 35.31 -19.87 -8.91
C ARG A 713 35.22 -20.94 -7.82
N SER A 714 34.44 -22.00 -8.00
CA SER A 714 34.98 -23.18 -8.69
C SER A 714 33.86 -24.18 -9.02
N ASN A 715 33.85 -24.61 -10.29
CA ASN A 715 33.21 -25.84 -10.72
C ASN A 715 34.22 -27.00 -10.60
N THR A 716 33.76 -28.07 -9.93
CA THR A 716 33.85 -29.49 -10.32
C THR A 716 35.20 -30.19 -10.59
N GLN A 717 35.32 -31.37 -9.96
CA GLN A 717 36.24 -32.52 -10.15
C GLN A 717 37.61 -32.43 -9.45
N GLY A 718 38.12 -33.40 -8.68
CA GLY A 718 37.63 -34.71 -8.23
C GLY A 718 38.76 -35.51 -7.52
N ARG A 719 38.34 -36.43 -6.64
CA ARG A 719 39.02 -37.66 -6.13
C ARG A 719 40.16 -37.64 -5.07
N ARG A 720 39.82 -38.30 -3.94
CA ARG A 720 40.58 -39.28 -3.09
C ARG A 720 41.88 -38.84 -2.39
N SER A 721 41.89 -38.85 -1.03
CA SER A 721 42.37 -39.99 -0.20
C SER A 721 42.32 -39.70 1.32
N ARG A 722 42.25 -40.79 2.11
CA ARG A 722 42.18 -40.95 3.58
C ARG A 722 43.34 -40.34 4.39
N SER A 723 43.07 -39.93 5.64
CA SER A 723 43.66 -40.46 6.90
C SER A 723 43.25 -39.59 8.12
N GLN A 724 42.43 -40.10 9.06
CA GLN A 724 42.80 -40.52 10.43
C GLN A 724 43.65 -39.54 11.29
N SER A 725 43.06 -39.01 12.37
CA SER A 725 43.32 -39.38 13.78
C SER A 725 43.35 -38.21 14.79
N ARG A 726 42.62 -38.41 15.92
CA ARG A 726 42.95 -38.18 17.36
C ARG A 726 43.57 -36.83 17.77
N SER A 727 43.31 -36.19 18.93
CA SER A 727 42.67 -36.58 20.21
C SER A 727 42.74 -35.38 21.19
N GLY A 728 41.66 -35.12 21.92
CA GLY A 728 41.67 -35.03 23.39
C GLY A 728 42.19 -33.78 24.15
N PRO A 729 41.84 -33.65 25.46
CA PRO A 729 41.43 -32.39 26.10
C PRO A 729 42.15 -32.07 27.44
N ARG A 730 41.82 -30.95 28.13
CA ARG A 730 41.67 -30.78 29.63
C ARG A 730 41.59 -29.30 30.08
N ARG A 731 40.58 -28.93 30.90
CA ARG A 731 40.55 -28.58 32.36
C ARG A 731 41.35 -27.32 32.76
N ALA A 732 40.82 -26.26 33.39
CA ALA A 732 39.98 -26.03 34.59
C ALA A 732 40.80 -25.58 35.84
N THR A 733 40.17 -24.69 36.64
CA THR A 733 40.43 -24.24 38.05
C THR A 733 41.61 -23.29 38.30
N SER A 734 41.39 -22.05 38.82
CA SER A 734 41.29 -21.58 40.24
C SER A 734 42.54 -20.73 40.54
N ASP A 735 42.64 -19.68 41.36
CA ASP A 735 41.87 -19.08 42.45
C ASP A 735 42.58 -17.76 42.88
N ILE A 736 41.85 -16.79 43.49
CA ILE A 736 42.17 -15.99 44.72
C ILE A 736 43.43 -15.04 44.68
N SER A 737 43.54 -13.80 45.22
CA SER A 737 42.93 -12.96 46.27
C SER A 737 43.42 -11.49 46.18
N GLY A 738 42.74 -10.56 46.88
CA GLY A 738 43.37 -9.45 47.63
C GLY A 738 42.90 -8.02 47.28
N SER A 739 41.87 -7.47 47.95
CA SER A 739 41.95 -6.45 49.06
C SER A 739 42.16 -5.00 48.59
N ALA A 740 41.56 -3.91 49.09
CA ALA A 740 40.79 -3.57 50.30
C ALA A 740 39.95 -2.26 50.03
N GLN A 741 38.72 -2.15 50.55
CA GLN A 741 38.23 -1.26 51.65
C GLN A 741 38.19 0.27 51.44
N HIS A 742 36.97 0.83 51.54
CA HIS A 742 36.52 1.92 52.46
C HIS A 742 34.99 2.09 52.29
N ASP A 743 34.17 1.68 53.28
CA ASP A 743 33.51 2.47 54.35
C ASP A 743 32.28 3.28 53.87
N GLU A 744 31.05 2.82 54.17
CA GLU A 744 30.14 3.23 55.29
C GLU A 744 29.38 4.55 54.98
N ALA A 745 28.09 4.77 55.23
CA ALA A 745 26.99 4.10 55.92
C ALA A 745 25.63 4.62 55.35
N ARG A 746 24.59 3.78 55.19
CA ARG A 746 23.32 3.69 55.98
C ARG A 746 22.64 5.06 56.28
N VAL A 747 21.35 5.25 55.98
CA VAL A 747 20.20 4.89 56.84
C VAL A 747 18.86 4.93 56.05
N GLU A 748 17.99 3.96 56.33
CA GLU A 748 16.57 3.85 55.95
C GLU A 748 15.64 4.80 56.76
N GLN A 749 14.50 5.22 56.20
CA GLN A 749 13.14 4.76 56.61
C GLN A 749 11.98 5.65 56.10
N LYS A 750 10.93 4.96 55.62
CA LYS A 750 9.47 5.23 55.70
C LYS A 750 8.93 6.51 55.02
N VAL A 751 7.86 6.47 54.21
CA VAL A 751 6.56 5.76 54.31
C VAL A 751 6.15 5.20 52.95
#